data_AF-A0A058ZGI4-F1
#
_entry.id   AF-A0A058ZGI4-F1
#
_cell.length_a   1.000
_cell.length_b   1.000
_cell.length_c   1.000
_cell.angle_alpha   90.00
_cell.angle_beta   90.00
_cell.angle_gamma   90.00
#
_symmetry.space_group_name_H-M   'P 1'
#
loop_
_entity.id
_entity.type
_entity.pdbx_description
1 polymer ?
#
loop_
_entity_poly.entity_id
_entity_poly.type
_entity_poly.pdbx_seq_one_letter_code
_entity_poly.pdbx_strand_id
1 'polypeptide(L)'
;MAAPKNVLRYLRAPPSTFAFIDNAYICLSKSASTASLSGLNEETLPPGGGNTCDRSLVMVDPATGLHVADVPAAGVDVVDRAVKAAQRAWYPAEQPATGPSVGWRFSTGHERHSILTRLGELILGDRERLARIESLTMGKPIEAARHDVDETAATFASYGRLSQHCFADSHAHCAMDAGPGAAPDFGNAFRAAVGAPWMADMEGFLSQGAFRARILSESVGVVGQVLPWNFPLTTAAWKIAPALAAGCSIVVKPSEYSPFSLLELVGLAAKAGLPPGVLNVVIGEQATGSALVNHAGLNKISFTGSGRTGSIVASDAAKNLIPCTMELGGKSPIVVFDDVDIDKAAQTVLDGFVFNTGQVCTATTRLIVQDTIRDRFVARLAELAAQVQTIHPLEVPAAGAPKQTRIGPVVCRKQVDFIRAPIEADMKTGHSSIIFPPLPSTEGTPLDQWHALCRSGHISFEQTERPAREATLLAWDIAEDFDPASPATAAPEPLPLADGNFVRPVIVQVNCTQSSRIWKQEVFGPVLAVASFSDEQHALALAHDTEFGLGAAILSGVSDGQSQLLPGLEQVACADRQRRLARIDYMVRNLRSGYVWVQNSQTAPVFLPFGGVLHSGYGRELSIHGLQSYLVEKSVLEAVGRAD
;
A
#
# COMPACT_ATOMS: atom_id res chain seq x y z
N MET A 1 -38.69 4.92 -0.75
CA MET A 1 -37.48 4.40 -0.08
C MET A 1 -37.36 2.91 -0.39
N ALA A 2 -36.45 2.54 -1.28
CA ALA A 2 -36.09 1.15 -1.54
C ALA A 2 -34.56 1.11 -1.65
N ALA A 3 -33.92 0.30 -0.81
CA ALA A 3 -32.47 0.17 -0.74
C ALA A 3 -31.91 -0.45 -2.04
N PRO A 4 -30.79 0.05 -2.59
CA PRO A 4 -30.19 -0.54 -3.79
C PRO A 4 -29.46 -1.84 -3.43
N LYS A 5 -29.92 -2.94 -4.05
CA LYS A 5 -29.40 -4.29 -3.92
C LYS A 5 -28.08 -4.44 -4.70
N ASN A 6 -27.01 -4.66 -3.93
CA ASN A 6 -25.72 -5.32 -4.17
C ASN A 6 -25.17 -5.48 -5.61
N VAL A 7 -23.91 -5.05 -5.76
CA VAL A 7 -23.05 -5.02 -6.96
C VAL A 7 -22.76 -6.41 -7.56
N LEU A 8 -23.04 -7.50 -6.82
CA LEU A 8 -22.86 -8.85 -7.34
C LEU A 8 -23.86 -9.23 -8.44
N ARG A 9 -25.03 -8.58 -8.53
CA ARG A 9 -25.99 -8.86 -9.61
C ARG A 9 -25.46 -8.54 -11.02
N TYR A 10 -24.34 -7.82 -11.15
CA TYR A 10 -23.68 -7.53 -12.42
C TYR A 10 -22.84 -8.70 -12.97
N LEU A 11 -22.58 -9.74 -12.16
CA LEU A 11 -21.95 -11.00 -12.60
C LEU A 11 -22.98 -12.05 -13.06
N ARG A 12 -24.28 -11.83 -12.85
CA ARG A 12 -25.40 -12.71 -13.30
C ARG A 12 -25.79 -12.59 -14.78
N ALA A 13 -25.07 -11.81 -15.57
CA ALA A 13 -25.28 -11.86 -17.01
C ALA A 13 -24.60 -13.11 -17.56
N PRO A 14 -25.25 -13.88 -18.47
CA PRO A 14 -24.54 -14.91 -19.21
C PRO A 14 -23.28 -14.29 -19.86
N PRO A 15 -22.25 -15.10 -20.22
CA PRO A 15 -20.95 -14.63 -20.71
C PRO A 15 -20.97 -13.67 -21.92
N SER A 16 -22.14 -13.35 -22.46
CA SER A 16 -22.41 -12.39 -23.52
C SER A 16 -22.76 -10.96 -23.07
N THR A 17 -22.76 -10.61 -21.77
CA THR A 17 -23.25 -9.25 -21.33
C THR A 17 -22.47 -8.62 -20.15
N PHE A 18 -21.40 -7.85 -20.40
CA PHE A 18 -20.93 -6.78 -19.50
C PHE A 18 -21.00 -5.45 -20.26
N ALA A 19 -22.03 -4.67 -19.94
CA ALA A 19 -22.16 -3.30 -20.37
C ALA A 19 -21.37 -2.37 -19.43
N PHE A 20 -21.11 -1.15 -19.91
CA PHE A 20 -20.67 0.00 -19.13
C PHE A 20 -21.40 0.04 -17.77
N ILE A 21 -20.68 -0.15 -16.66
CA ILE A 21 -21.21 0.16 -15.33
C ILE A 21 -20.59 1.48 -14.95
N ASP A 22 -21.41 2.47 -14.65
CA ASP A 22 -21.04 3.79 -14.12
C ASP A 22 -19.74 3.72 -13.27
N ASN A 23 -18.61 4.14 -13.86
CA ASN A 23 -17.24 4.17 -13.30
C ASN A 23 -16.31 2.94 -13.40
N ALA A 24 -16.69 1.84 -14.08
CA ALA A 24 -15.76 0.72 -14.32
C ALA A 24 -15.76 0.28 -15.79
N TYR A 25 -14.61 0.38 -16.46
CA TYR A 25 -14.37 -0.35 -17.71
C TYR A 25 -14.02 -1.81 -17.37
N ILE A 26 -15.04 -2.64 -17.22
CA ILE A 26 -14.88 -4.10 -17.11
C ILE A 26 -14.90 -4.68 -18.54
N CYS A 27 -13.86 -5.43 -18.91
CA CYS A 27 -13.77 -6.03 -20.23
C CYS A 27 -14.74 -7.22 -20.35
N LEU A 28 -15.22 -7.55 -21.56
CA LEU A 28 -16.19 -8.62 -21.84
C LEU A 28 -15.52 -9.77 -22.59
N SER A 29 -15.68 -11.05 -22.21
CA SER A 29 -15.18 -12.18 -23.02
C SER A 29 -16.26 -12.74 -23.98
N LYS A 30 -15.84 -13.49 -25.01
CA LYS A 30 -16.65 -13.79 -26.21
C LYS A 30 -17.08 -15.26 -26.24
N SER A 31 -18.16 -15.64 -25.56
CA SER A 31 -18.84 -16.92 -25.83
C SER A 31 -20.30 -17.00 -25.35
N ALA A 32 -21.25 -16.40 -26.08
CA ALA A 32 -22.63 -16.91 -26.23
C ALA A 32 -23.41 -16.14 -27.32
N SER A 33 -24.25 -16.86 -28.06
CA SER A 33 -24.94 -16.46 -29.30
C SER A 33 -25.99 -15.34 -29.16
N THR A 34 -26.14 -14.58 -30.24
CA THR A 34 -26.87 -13.31 -30.46
C THR A 34 -28.41 -13.37 -30.46
N ALA A 35 -29.07 -14.09 -29.55
CA ALA A 35 -30.52 -14.36 -29.67
C ALA A 35 -31.48 -13.64 -28.70
N SER A 36 -31.06 -12.70 -27.83
CA SER A 36 -31.94 -12.20 -26.75
C SER A 36 -31.92 -10.69 -26.45
N LEU A 37 -31.68 -9.81 -27.43
CA LEU A 37 -31.66 -8.35 -27.24
C LEU A 37 -32.91 -7.64 -27.79
N SER A 38 -34.11 -8.04 -27.37
CA SER A 38 -35.35 -7.27 -27.59
C SER A 38 -35.80 -6.63 -26.26
N GLY A 39 -35.27 -5.46 -25.91
CA GLY A 39 -35.78 -4.74 -24.73
C GLY A 39 -34.92 -3.66 -24.08
N LEU A 40 -33.76 -3.27 -24.63
CA LEU A 40 -32.97 -2.14 -24.11
C LEU A 40 -33.03 -0.97 -25.11
N ASN A 41 -33.36 0.23 -24.62
CA ASN A 41 -33.38 1.46 -25.41
C ASN A 41 -32.02 1.67 -26.08
N GLU A 42 -32.02 1.76 -27.41
CA GLU A 42 -30.84 1.90 -28.27
C GLU A 42 -30.13 3.28 -28.18
N GLU A 43 -30.55 4.18 -27.30
CA GLU A 43 -30.06 5.58 -27.28
C GLU A 43 -28.77 5.84 -26.46
N THR A 44 -28.20 4.85 -25.76
CA THR A 44 -26.97 5.07 -24.93
C THR A 44 -25.74 4.26 -25.34
N LEU A 45 -25.75 3.62 -26.52
CA LEU A 45 -24.55 3.02 -27.09
C LEU A 45 -23.98 3.95 -28.17
N PRO A 46 -22.72 4.42 -28.09
CA PRO A 46 -22.09 5.05 -29.24
C PRO A 46 -22.01 4.01 -30.37
N PRO A 47 -22.28 4.40 -31.63
CA PRO A 47 -22.27 3.47 -32.77
C PRO A 47 -20.83 3.03 -33.05
N GLY A 48 -20.49 1.79 -32.65
CA GLY A 48 -19.23 1.14 -33.00
C GLY A 48 -18.67 0.21 -31.94
N GLY A 49 -18.87 -1.10 -32.14
CA GLY A 49 -17.98 -2.17 -31.65
C GLY A 49 -18.26 -2.73 -30.27
N GLY A 50 -18.82 -3.95 -30.22
CA GLY A 50 -18.87 -4.75 -29.00
C GLY A 50 -17.46 -5.02 -28.45
N ASN A 51 -17.27 -4.77 -27.15
CA ASN A 51 -16.01 -4.97 -26.45
C ASN A 51 -15.72 -6.47 -26.32
N THR A 52 -14.59 -6.94 -26.83
CA THR A 52 -14.14 -8.34 -26.67
C THR A 52 -12.73 -8.38 -26.09
N CYS A 53 -12.58 -9.12 -24.99
CA CYS A 53 -11.32 -9.57 -24.42
C CYS A 53 -11.17 -11.05 -24.71
N ASP A 54 -10.13 -11.42 -25.46
CA ASP A 54 -9.87 -12.83 -25.77
C ASP A 54 -9.12 -13.55 -24.63
N ARG A 55 -8.83 -12.87 -23.52
CA ARG A 55 -8.04 -13.39 -22.38
C ARG A 55 -8.68 -13.07 -21.03
N SER A 56 -8.61 -14.04 -20.11
CA SER A 56 -9.00 -13.89 -18.71
C SER A 56 -7.83 -14.25 -17.78
N LEU A 57 -7.75 -13.56 -16.65
CA LEU A 57 -6.90 -13.88 -15.53
C LEU A 57 -7.62 -14.86 -14.62
N VAL A 58 -6.95 -15.95 -14.26
CA VAL A 58 -7.46 -16.93 -13.30
C VAL A 58 -7.01 -16.53 -11.90
N MET A 59 -7.96 -16.31 -11.00
CA MET A 59 -7.67 -16.09 -9.59
C MET A 59 -7.73 -17.42 -8.83
N VAL A 60 -6.70 -17.68 -8.02
CA VAL A 60 -6.62 -18.86 -7.16
C VAL A 60 -6.42 -18.46 -5.70
N ASP A 61 -7.11 -19.15 -4.79
CA ASP A 61 -6.84 -19.04 -3.37
C ASP A 61 -5.41 -19.55 -3.09
N PRO A 62 -4.50 -18.70 -2.57
CA PRO A 62 -3.12 -19.10 -2.33
C PRO A 62 -2.97 -20.18 -1.24
N ALA A 63 -3.98 -20.39 -0.40
CA ALA A 63 -3.95 -21.37 0.68
C ALA A 63 -4.28 -22.79 0.20
N THR A 64 -5.10 -22.91 -0.84
CA THR A 64 -5.65 -24.20 -1.31
C THR A 64 -5.34 -24.50 -2.77
N GLY A 65 -4.98 -23.49 -3.56
CA GLY A 65 -4.86 -23.58 -5.01
C GLY A 65 -6.20 -23.62 -5.75
N LEU A 66 -7.33 -23.50 -5.03
CA LEU A 66 -8.66 -23.52 -5.63
C LEU A 66 -8.90 -22.29 -6.50
N HIS A 67 -9.57 -22.51 -7.64
CA HIS A 67 -10.10 -21.43 -8.46
C HIS A 67 -11.13 -20.61 -7.67
N VAL A 68 -11.01 -19.29 -7.70
CA VAL A 68 -11.96 -18.37 -7.06
C VAL A 68 -12.83 -17.68 -8.10
N ALA A 69 -12.23 -17.12 -9.16
CA ALA A 69 -12.95 -16.45 -10.24
C ALA A 69 -12.04 -16.14 -11.43
N ASP A 70 -12.64 -15.95 -12.59
CA ASP A 70 -11.98 -15.45 -13.80
C ASP A 70 -12.25 -13.96 -14.01
N VAL A 71 -11.22 -13.20 -14.37
CA VAL A 71 -11.31 -11.75 -14.59
C VAL A 71 -10.84 -11.37 -15.98
N PRO A 72 -11.64 -10.65 -16.78
CA PRO A 72 -11.22 -10.20 -18.09
C PRO A 72 -9.95 -9.34 -18.05
N ALA A 73 -8.97 -9.65 -18.90
CA ALA A 73 -7.66 -9.00 -18.94
C ALA A 73 -7.61 -7.87 -19.99
N ALA A 74 -7.88 -6.64 -19.56
CA ALA A 74 -7.95 -5.44 -20.39
C ALA A 74 -6.76 -5.26 -21.36
N GLY A 75 -7.08 -5.10 -22.64
CA GLY A 75 -6.13 -4.72 -23.69
C GLY A 75 -5.77 -3.23 -23.68
N VAL A 76 -4.88 -2.85 -24.60
CA VAL A 76 -4.41 -1.46 -24.79
C VAL A 76 -5.56 -0.51 -25.14
N ASP A 77 -6.55 -0.99 -25.90
CA ASP A 77 -7.73 -0.23 -26.30
C ASP A 77 -8.62 0.16 -25.11
N VAL A 78 -8.73 -0.71 -24.11
CA VAL A 78 -9.48 -0.45 -22.87
C VAL A 78 -8.78 0.64 -22.05
N VAL A 79 -7.45 0.60 -21.99
CA VAL A 79 -6.65 1.63 -21.29
C VAL A 79 -6.88 3.00 -21.93
N ASP A 80 -6.82 3.10 -23.26
CA ASP A 80 -7.08 4.36 -23.99
C ASP A 80 -8.50 4.89 -23.71
N ARG A 81 -9.52 4.02 -23.72
CA ARG A 81 -10.89 4.42 -23.38
C ARG A 81 -11.02 4.92 -21.94
N ALA A 82 -10.39 4.23 -20.98
CA ALA A 82 -10.40 4.62 -19.57
C ALA A 82 -9.72 5.99 -19.36
N VAL A 83 -8.58 6.24 -20.01
CA VAL A 83 -7.91 7.55 -19.94
C VAL A 83 -8.77 8.65 -20.56
N LYS A 84 -9.38 8.40 -21.72
CA LYS A 84 -10.31 9.37 -22.35
C LYS A 84 -11.53 9.66 -21.48
N ALA A 85 -12.07 8.67 -20.77
CA ALA A 85 -13.15 8.88 -19.82
C ALA A 85 -12.71 9.73 -18.62
N ALA A 86 -11.52 9.46 -18.06
CA ALA A 86 -10.94 10.27 -17.00
C ALA A 86 -10.71 11.72 -17.44
N GLN A 87 -10.24 11.96 -18.67
CA GLN A 87 -10.07 13.31 -19.23
C GLN A 87 -11.41 14.06 -19.32
N ARG A 88 -12.46 13.40 -19.85
CA ARG A 88 -13.80 14.00 -19.95
C ARG A 88 -14.41 14.31 -18.57
N ALA A 89 -14.21 13.44 -17.59
CA ALA A 89 -14.73 13.65 -16.23
C ALA A 89 -13.97 14.78 -15.50
N TRP A 90 -12.67 14.88 -15.73
CA TRP A 90 -11.82 15.90 -15.11
C TRP A 90 -12.10 17.30 -15.65
N TYR A 91 -12.05 17.45 -16.98
CA TYR A 91 -12.29 18.69 -17.70
C TYR A 91 -13.05 18.40 -19.01
N PRO A 92 -14.39 18.49 -18.99
CA PRO A 92 -15.23 18.38 -20.18
C PRO A 92 -14.81 19.37 -21.27
N ALA A 93 -14.79 18.91 -22.52
CA ALA A 93 -14.44 19.74 -23.67
C ALA A 93 -15.45 20.88 -23.91
N GLU A 94 -16.72 20.59 -23.65
CA GLU A 94 -17.79 21.58 -23.69
C GLU A 94 -17.99 22.16 -22.29
N GLN A 95 -17.67 23.44 -22.13
CA GLN A 95 -17.94 24.20 -20.92
C GLN A 95 -19.18 25.09 -21.15
N PRO A 96 -20.01 25.34 -20.11
CA PRO A 96 -21.13 26.27 -20.22
C PRO A 96 -20.65 27.64 -20.72
N ALA A 97 -21.35 28.21 -21.70
CA ALA A 97 -21.05 29.55 -22.21
C ALA A 97 -21.26 30.64 -21.13
N THR A 98 -22.14 30.37 -20.16
CA THR A 98 -22.42 31.20 -18.99
C THR A 98 -22.65 30.30 -17.77
N GLY A 99 -22.13 30.67 -16.60
CA GLY A 99 -22.22 29.88 -15.37
C GLY A 99 -20.86 29.32 -14.91
N PRO A 100 -20.83 28.54 -13.81
CA PRO A 100 -19.58 27.94 -13.33
C PRO A 100 -19.09 26.86 -14.29
N SER A 101 -17.77 26.71 -14.37
CA SER A 101 -17.16 25.60 -15.10
C SER A 101 -17.56 24.25 -14.49
N VAL A 102 -17.70 23.24 -15.33
CA VAL A 102 -18.14 21.89 -14.94
C VAL A 102 -16.99 20.90 -15.11
N GLY A 103 -17.02 19.83 -14.32
CA GLY A 103 -15.98 18.80 -14.27
C GLY A 103 -15.46 18.60 -12.85
N TRP A 104 -14.91 17.42 -12.57
CA TRP A 104 -14.43 17.08 -11.23
C TRP A 104 -13.36 18.04 -10.72
N ARG A 105 -12.54 18.61 -11.63
CA ARG A 105 -11.55 19.64 -11.31
C ARG A 105 -12.16 20.86 -10.62
N PHE A 106 -13.39 21.22 -10.98
CA PHE A 106 -14.07 22.42 -10.48
C PHE A 106 -15.00 22.14 -9.30
N SER A 107 -15.06 20.90 -8.82
CA SER A 107 -15.71 20.60 -7.55
C SER A 107 -15.11 21.45 -6.43
N THR A 108 -15.92 21.83 -5.45
CA THR A 108 -15.46 22.53 -4.26
C THR A 108 -14.79 21.55 -3.30
N GLY A 109 -13.91 22.06 -2.42
CA GLY A 109 -13.32 21.26 -1.35
C GLY A 109 -14.37 20.61 -0.43
N HIS A 110 -15.53 21.25 -0.28
CA HIS A 110 -16.67 20.75 0.49
C HIS A 110 -17.39 19.57 -0.20
N GLU A 111 -17.65 19.65 -1.51
CA GLU A 111 -18.27 18.54 -2.26
C GLU A 111 -17.37 17.31 -2.23
N ARG A 112 -16.06 17.51 -2.44
CA ARG A 112 -15.07 16.42 -2.32
C ARG A 112 -15.04 15.82 -0.92
N HIS A 113 -15.08 16.65 0.12
CA HIS A 113 -15.14 16.21 1.51
C HIS A 113 -16.34 15.30 1.76
N SER A 114 -17.52 15.71 1.30
CA SER A 114 -18.77 14.97 1.48
C SER A 114 -18.69 13.58 0.83
N ILE A 115 -18.21 13.50 -0.41
CA ILE A 115 -18.07 12.23 -1.15
C ILE A 115 -17.04 11.32 -0.47
N LEU A 116 -15.86 11.84 -0.10
CA LEU A 116 -14.78 11.03 0.49
C LEU A 116 -15.15 10.52 1.89
N THR A 117 -15.84 11.34 2.69
CA THR A 117 -16.36 10.93 4.00
C THR A 117 -17.41 9.84 3.84
N ARG A 118 -18.34 10.02 2.90
CA ARG A 118 -19.38 9.03 2.61
C ARG A 118 -18.80 7.71 2.10
N LEU A 119 -17.76 7.77 1.27
CA LEU A 119 -17.05 6.59 0.81
C LEU A 119 -16.40 5.83 1.97
N GLY A 120 -15.75 6.54 2.90
CA GLY A 120 -15.20 5.93 4.13
C GLY A 120 -16.26 5.21 4.96
N GLU A 121 -17.44 5.82 5.15
CA GLU A 121 -18.57 5.17 5.84
C GLU A 121 -19.06 3.90 5.13
N LEU A 122 -19.15 3.94 3.79
CA LEU A 122 -19.59 2.79 2.99
C LEU A 122 -18.57 1.64 3.03
N ILE A 123 -17.27 1.94 3.04
CA ILE A 123 -16.19 0.96 3.20
C ILE A 123 -16.32 0.27 4.57
N LEU A 124 -16.53 1.02 5.65
CA LEU A 124 -16.77 0.43 6.98
C LEU A 124 -18.07 -0.38 7.02
N GLY A 125 -19.10 0.06 6.30
CA GLY A 125 -20.36 -0.67 6.17
C GLY A 125 -20.20 -2.04 5.51
N ASP A 126 -19.27 -2.19 4.57
CA ASP A 126 -18.97 -3.47 3.87
C ASP A 126 -17.70 -4.16 4.39
N ARG A 127 -17.28 -3.80 5.62
CA ARG A 127 -15.97 -4.18 6.20
C ARG A 127 -15.67 -5.67 6.13
N GLU A 128 -16.58 -6.52 6.60
CA GLU A 128 -16.36 -7.96 6.65
C GLU A 128 -16.24 -8.58 5.25
N ARG A 129 -16.97 -8.03 4.29
CA ARG A 129 -16.94 -8.52 2.91
C ARG A 129 -15.63 -8.14 2.23
N LEU A 130 -15.21 -6.88 2.35
CA LEU A 130 -13.91 -6.42 1.82
C LEU A 130 -12.73 -7.17 2.46
N ALA A 131 -12.77 -7.40 3.78
CA ALA A 131 -11.73 -8.13 4.49
C ALA A 131 -11.62 -9.59 4.00
N ARG A 132 -12.76 -10.26 3.77
CA ARG A 132 -12.76 -11.63 3.23
C ARG A 132 -12.16 -11.70 1.83
N ILE A 133 -12.48 -10.74 0.96
CA ILE A 133 -11.92 -10.65 -0.40
C ILE A 133 -10.40 -10.45 -0.34
N GLU A 134 -9.93 -9.50 0.49
CA GLU A 134 -8.51 -9.25 0.73
C GLU A 134 -7.76 -10.49 1.22
N SER A 135 -8.30 -11.17 2.23
CA SER A 135 -7.70 -12.39 2.78
C SER A 135 -7.68 -13.55 1.81
N LEU A 136 -8.78 -13.80 1.09
CA LEU A 136 -8.90 -14.91 0.16
C LEU A 136 -8.00 -14.74 -1.08
N THR A 137 -7.84 -13.52 -1.58
CA THR A 137 -7.04 -13.27 -2.78
C THR A 137 -5.54 -13.16 -2.48
N MET A 138 -5.17 -12.57 -1.35
CA MET A 138 -3.76 -12.31 -1.04
C MET A 138 -3.15 -13.32 -0.06
N GLY A 139 -3.95 -13.87 0.85
CA GLY A 139 -3.50 -14.86 1.82
C GLY A 139 -3.29 -14.34 3.25
N LYS A 140 -3.48 -13.04 3.53
CA LYS A 140 -3.32 -12.56 4.91
C LYS A 140 -4.44 -13.05 5.84
N PRO A 141 -4.15 -13.27 7.13
CA PRO A 141 -5.18 -13.51 8.13
C PRO A 141 -6.29 -12.44 8.10
N ILE A 142 -7.54 -12.87 8.28
CA ILE A 142 -8.73 -12.02 8.21
C ILE A 142 -8.72 -10.85 9.18
N GLU A 143 -8.06 -10.96 10.33
CA GLU A 143 -7.89 -9.86 11.28
C GLU A 143 -6.97 -8.77 10.75
N ALA A 144 -5.93 -9.13 10.00
CA ALA A 144 -5.07 -8.16 9.33
C ALA A 144 -5.84 -7.46 8.21
N ALA A 145 -6.60 -8.20 7.39
CA ALA A 145 -7.41 -7.62 6.33
C ALA A 145 -8.51 -6.68 6.87
N ARG A 146 -9.12 -7.02 8.01
CA ARG A 146 -10.07 -6.16 8.72
C ARG A 146 -9.43 -4.83 9.13
N HIS A 147 -8.19 -4.86 9.62
CA HIS A 147 -7.45 -3.65 9.95
C HIS A 147 -7.15 -2.81 8.70
N ASP A 148 -6.75 -3.43 7.60
CA ASP A 148 -6.53 -2.74 6.32
C ASP A 148 -7.79 -2.01 5.83
N VAL A 149 -8.97 -2.62 5.99
CA VAL A 149 -10.24 -1.98 5.62
C VAL A 149 -10.54 -0.78 6.53
N ASP A 150 -10.28 -0.90 7.84
CA ASP A 150 -10.44 0.20 8.80
C ASP A 150 -9.52 1.37 8.45
N GLU A 151 -8.24 1.09 8.14
CA GLU A 151 -7.26 2.10 7.71
C GLU A 151 -7.63 2.73 6.37
N THR A 152 -8.14 1.94 5.42
CA THR A 152 -8.63 2.40 4.12
C THR A 152 -9.73 3.44 4.31
N ALA A 153 -10.75 3.12 5.12
CA ALA A 153 -11.84 4.05 5.41
C ALA A 153 -11.35 5.33 6.11
N ALA A 154 -10.47 5.18 7.11
CA ALA A 154 -9.89 6.32 7.83
C ALA A 154 -9.05 7.23 6.91
N THR A 155 -8.38 6.65 5.92
CA THR A 155 -7.59 7.39 4.93
C THR A 155 -8.50 8.26 4.05
N PHE A 156 -9.58 7.69 3.50
CA PHE A 156 -10.57 8.45 2.73
C PHE A 156 -11.17 9.60 3.53
N ALA A 157 -11.61 9.35 4.76
CA ALA A 157 -12.16 10.39 5.63
C ALA A 157 -11.14 11.49 5.96
N SER A 158 -9.87 11.13 6.16
CA SER A 158 -8.81 12.09 6.47
C SER A 158 -8.48 13.01 5.29
N TYR A 159 -8.38 12.46 4.08
CA TYR A 159 -8.21 13.29 2.88
C TYR A 159 -9.47 14.08 2.51
N GLY A 160 -10.66 13.58 2.85
CA GLY A 160 -11.89 14.36 2.78
C GLY A 160 -11.81 15.62 3.66
N ARG A 161 -11.26 15.55 4.87
CA ARG A 161 -11.01 16.76 5.68
C ARG A 161 -9.95 17.66 5.03
N LEU A 162 -8.86 17.09 4.55
CA LEU A 162 -7.81 17.87 3.87
C LEU A 162 -8.30 18.55 2.58
N SER A 163 -9.29 17.98 1.86
CA SER A 163 -9.82 18.58 0.63
C SER A 163 -10.51 19.92 0.86
N GLN A 164 -10.99 20.18 2.07
CA GLN A 164 -11.54 21.48 2.47
C GLN A 164 -10.47 22.57 2.54
N HIS A 165 -9.20 22.17 2.65
CA HIS A 165 -8.04 23.04 2.59
C HIS A 165 -7.38 23.05 1.20
N CYS A 166 -7.85 22.24 0.23
CA CYS A 166 -7.37 22.33 -1.15
C CYS A 166 -7.79 23.68 -1.75
N PHE A 167 -6.78 24.51 -1.96
CA PHE A 167 -6.81 25.96 -2.14
C PHE A 167 -7.44 26.44 -3.45
N ALA A 168 -8.76 26.35 -3.55
CA ALA A 168 -9.55 27.23 -4.39
C ALA A 168 -10.74 27.76 -3.57
N ASP A 169 -10.88 29.09 -3.55
CA ASP A 169 -11.97 29.90 -2.99
C ASP A 169 -11.75 30.65 -1.65
N SER A 170 -10.52 30.82 -1.16
CA SER A 170 -10.25 31.85 -0.13
C SER A 170 -9.65 33.10 -0.76
N HIS A 171 -10.52 34.05 -1.13
CA HIS A 171 -10.11 35.45 -1.30
C HIS A 171 -9.79 36.04 0.09
N ALA A 172 -8.61 35.73 0.64
CA ALA A 172 -8.11 36.38 1.85
C ALA A 172 -7.27 37.60 1.44
N HIS A 173 -7.92 38.77 1.31
CA HIS A 173 -7.23 40.03 1.14
C HIS A 173 -6.42 40.37 2.40
N CYS A 174 -5.09 40.22 2.35
CA CYS A 174 -4.20 40.90 3.30
C CYS A 174 -3.76 42.23 2.67
N ALA A 175 -4.48 43.31 3.00
CA ALA A 175 -4.02 44.66 2.72
C ALA A 175 -2.91 45.02 3.72
N MET A 176 -1.69 45.19 3.23
CA MET A 176 -0.62 45.86 3.98
C MET A 176 -0.45 47.23 3.34
N ASP A 177 -1.10 48.26 3.91
CA ASP A 177 -0.85 49.65 3.55
C ASP A 177 0.61 50.01 3.87
N ALA A 178 1.49 49.84 2.90
CA ALA A 178 2.80 50.48 2.90
C ALA A 178 2.66 51.81 2.15
N GLY A 179 2.37 52.87 2.90
CA GLY A 179 2.42 54.23 2.37
C GLY A 179 3.77 54.53 1.70
N PRO A 180 3.82 55.45 0.73
CA PRO A 180 5.02 55.73 -0.05
C PRO A 180 6.16 56.18 0.87
N GLY A 181 7.20 55.35 0.99
CA GLY A 181 8.44 55.67 1.74
C GLY A 181 8.94 54.61 2.73
N ALA A 182 8.19 53.54 3.00
CA ALA A 182 8.69 52.45 3.84
C ALA A 182 9.49 51.43 3.00
N ALA A 183 10.77 51.21 3.34
CA ALA A 183 11.54 50.11 2.77
C ALA A 183 10.81 48.77 3.05
N PRO A 184 10.68 47.86 2.07
CA PRO A 184 10.03 46.59 2.31
C PRO A 184 10.80 45.81 3.38
N ASP A 185 10.16 45.58 4.53
CA ASP A 185 10.70 44.75 5.59
C ASP A 185 10.64 43.28 5.16
N PHE A 186 11.63 42.90 4.36
CA PHE A 186 11.84 41.55 3.85
C PHE A 186 11.83 40.51 4.99
N GLY A 187 12.24 40.90 6.21
CA GLY A 187 12.32 40.03 7.37
C GLY A 187 10.97 39.65 7.97
N ASN A 188 9.95 40.48 7.83
CA ASN A 188 8.59 40.18 8.32
C ASN A 188 7.75 39.44 7.27
N ALA A 189 7.92 39.75 5.98
CA ALA A 189 7.35 38.96 4.88
C ALA A 189 7.92 37.53 4.85
N PHE A 190 9.23 37.38 5.10
CA PHE A 190 9.86 36.07 5.22
C PHE A 190 9.30 35.31 6.44
N ARG A 191 9.19 35.92 7.62
CA ARG A 191 8.65 35.27 8.83
C ARG A 191 7.20 34.81 8.71
N ALA A 192 6.35 35.55 8.01
CA ALA A 192 4.99 35.09 7.68
C ALA A 192 5.01 33.90 6.69
N ALA A 193 5.93 33.92 5.71
CA ALA A 193 6.11 32.84 4.74
C ALA A 193 6.66 31.54 5.36
N VAL A 194 7.51 31.62 6.40
CA VAL A 194 8.04 30.41 7.08
C VAL A 194 7.05 29.81 8.11
N GLY A 195 5.97 30.52 8.44
CA GLY A 195 4.97 30.10 9.46
C GLY A 195 3.64 29.59 8.92
N ALA A 196 3.31 29.85 7.66
CA ALA A 196 2.14 29.32 6.94
C ALA A 196 2.41 29.39 5.42
N PRO A 197 2.88 28.32 4.75
CA PRO A 197 3.39 28.43 3.38
C PRO A 197 2.34 28.62 2.27
N TRP A 198 1.05 28.76 2.60
CA TRP A 198 -0.03 28.65 1.61
C TRP A 198 -1.05 29.76 1.84
N MET A 199 -1.18 30.65 0.85
CA MET A 199 -1.96 31.91 0.84
C MET A 199 -1.31 33.11 1.53
N ALA A 200 -0.13 33.52 1.04
CA ALA A 200 0.28 34.92 1.20
C ALA A 200 -0.02 35.66 -0.11
N ASP A 201 -1.09 36.45 -0.13
CA ASP A 201 -1.16 37.58 -1.05
C ASP A 201 0.02 38.49 -0.71
N MET A 202 0.99 38.58 -1.61
CA MET A 202 2.14 39.46 -1.43
C MET A 202 2.01 40.65 -2.38
N GLU A 203 2.05 41.85 -1.80
CA GLU A 203 2.22 43.09 -2.55
C GLU A 203 3.70 43.46 -2.56
N GLY A 204 4.24 43.74 -3.74
CA GLY A 204 5.65 44.04 -3.94
C GLY A 204 5.86 45.08 -5.02
N PHE A 205 6.81 45.98 -4.80
CA PHE A 205 7.26 46.94 -5.80
C PHE A 205 8.39 46.31 -6.63
N LEU A 206 8.10 46.02 -7.90
CA LEU A 206 9.14 45.86 -8.91
C LEU A 206 9.45 47.23 -9.49
N SER A 207 10.63 47.41 -10.08
CA SER A 207 11.02 48.67 -10.76
C SER A 207 10.06 49.11 -11.88
N GLN A 208 9.07 48.27 -12.24
CA GLN A 208 8.11 48.45 -13.31
C GLN A 208 6.69 48.83 -12.84
N GLY A 209 6.42 48.93 -11.53
CA GLY A 209 5.09 49.31 -10.99
C GLY A 209 4.64 48.52 -9.77
N ALA A 210 3.37 48.70 -9.38
CA ALA A 210 2.73 47.97 -8.28
C ALA A 210 2.04 46.69 -8.79
N PHE A 211 2.35 45.57 -8.14
CA PHE A 211 1.81 44.25 -8.51
C PHE A 211 1.19 43.54 -7.31
N ARG A 212 0.16 42.74 -7.58
CA ARG A 212 -0.42 41.76 -6.67
C ARG A 212 -0.02 40.37 -7.13
N ALA A 213 0.66 39.62 -6.25
CA ALA A 213 1.07 38.25 -6.51
C ALA A 213 0.19 37.25 -5.74
N ARG A 214 -0.21 36.16 -6.42
CA ARG A 214 -0.97 35.04 -5.85
C ARG A 214 -0.39 33.71 -6.30
N ILE A 215 -0.50 32.69 -5.47
CA ILE A 215 -0.19 31.30 -5.83
C ILE A 215 -1.48 30.49 -5.68
N LEU A 216 -1.85 29.77 -6.74
CA LEU A 216 -2.99 28.86 -6.76
C LEU A 216 -2.48 27.43 -6.81
N SER A 217 -3.05 26.54 -5.98
CA SER A 217 -2.75 25.11 -6.02
C SER A 217 -3.88 24.37 -6.73
N GLU A 218 -3.61 23.83 -7.91
CA GLU A 218 -4.62 23.20 -8.77
C GLU A 218 -4.37 21.70 -8.92
N SER A 219 -5.41 20.92 -9.25
CA SER A 219 -5.24 19.49 -9.53
C SER A 219 -4.24 19.24 -10.66
N VAL A 220 -3.37 18.25 -10.51
CA VAL A 220 -2.35 17.91 -11.53
C VAL A 220 -2.96 17.41 -12.83
N GLY A 221 -4.14 16.78 -12.78
CA GLY A 221 -4.84 16.30 -13.97
C GLY A 221 -5.37 14.88 -13.86
N VAL A 222 -5.20 14.13 -14.95
CA VAL A 222 -5.49 12.70 -15.01
C VAL A 222 -4.29 11.90 -14.51
N VAL A 223 -4.51 11.01 -13.56
CA VAL A 223 -3.47 10.26 -12.88
C VAL A 223 -3.55 8.77 -13.24
N GLY A 224 -2.43 8.20 -13.71
CA GLY A 224 -2.26 6.75 -13.82
C GLY A 224 -1.74 6.18 -12.51
N GLN A 225 -2.41 5.16 -11.96
CA GLN A 225 -2.01 4.53 -10.71
C GLN A 225 -1.77 3.04 -10.93
N VAL A 226 -0.68 2.50 -10.40
CA VAL A 226 -0.38 1.06 -10.45
C VAL A 226 -0.10 0.57 -9.04
N LEU A 227 -0.83 -0.47 -8.63
CA LEU A 227 -0.85 -0.95 -7.26
C LEU A 227 -0.24 -2.35 -7.12
N PRO A 228 0.39 -2.66 -5.97
CA PRO A 228 0.92 -3.97 -5.66
C PRO A 228 -0.20 -4.89 -5.18
N TRP A 229 0.14 -6.15 -4.93
CA TRP A 229 -0.82 -7.16 -4.47
C TRP A 229 -0.90 -7.31 -2.95
N ASN A 230 0.06 -6.81 -2.18
CA ASN A 230 0.24 -7.15 -0.77
C ASN A 230 -0.67 -6.37 0.19
N PHE A 231 -1.02 -5.13 -0.15
CA PHE A 231 -2.06 -4.33 0.53
C PHE A 231 -2.96 -3.61 -0.49
N PRO A 232 -3.76 -4.32 -1.28
CA PRO A 232 -4.54 -3.75 -2.38
C PRO A 232 -5.41 -2.57 -1.95
N LEU A 233 -6.29 -2.71 -0.95
CA LEU A 233 -7.12 -1.59 -0.48
C LEU A 233 -6.32 -0.46 0.18
N THR A 234 -5.40 -0.77 1.09
CA THR A 234 -4.64 0.26 1.81
C THR A 234 -3.81 1.10 0.85
N THR A 235 -3.05 0.48 -0.05
CA THR A 235 -2.25 1.21 -1.06
C THR A 235 -3.12 1.92 -2.09
N ALA A 236 -4.30 1.38 -2.41
CA ALA A 236 -5.28 2.10 -3.21
C ALA A 236 -5.76 3.38 -2.51
N ALA A 237 -6.09 3.31 -1.21
CA ALA A 237 -6.51 4.48 -0.44
C ALA A 237 -5.41 5.55 -0.38
N TRP A 238 -4.15 5.14 -0.21
CA TRP A 238 -3.00 6.06 -0.15
C TRP A 238 -2.79 6.84 -1.45
N LYS A 239 -3.28 6.33 -2.59
CA LYS A 239 -3.19 6.98 -3.91
C LYS A 239 -4.48 7.64 -4.35
N ILE A 240 -5.61 6.96 -4.21
CA ILE A 240 -6.91 7.40 -4.70
C ILE A 240 -7.45 8.55 -3.83
N ALA A 241 -7.40 8.42 -2.50
CA ALA A 241 -7.95 9.42 -1.61
C ALA A 241 -7.30 10.82 -1.78
N PRO A 242 -5.96 10.98 -1.80
CA PRO A 242 -5.35 12.30 -2.06
C PRO A 242 -5.60 12.81 -3.48
N ALA A 243 -5.60 11.94 -4.49
CA ALA A 243 -5.88 12.35 -5.87
C ALA A 243 -7.31 12.88 -6.03
N LEU A 244 -8.30 12.18 -5.46
CA LEU A 244 -9.68 12.64 -5.42
C LEU A 244 -9.80 13.94 -4.63
N ALA A 245 -9.18 14.03 -3.45
CA ALA A 245 -9.18 15.23 -2.62
C ALA A 245 -8.56 16.46 -3.30
N ALA A 246 -7.56 16.25 -4.15
CA ALA A 246 -6.95 17.29 -4.99
C ALA A 246 -7.82 17.71 -6.18
N GLY A 247 -8.86 16.95 -6.55
CA GLY A 247 -9.67 17.19 -7.75
C GLY A 247 -9.11 16.56 -9.02
N CYS A 248 -8.35 15.48 -8.91
CA CYS A 248 -7.85 14.69 -10.04
C CYS A 248 -8.86 13.60 -10.46
N SER A 249 -8.79 13.17 -11.72
CA SER A 249 -9.41 11.92 -12.17
C SER A 249 -8.36 10.83 -12.37
N ILE A 250 -8.75 9.56 -12.25
CA ILE A 250 -7.84 8.45 -11.99
C ILE A 250 -8.13 7.29 -12.94
N VAL A 251 -7.06 6.69 -13.46
CA VAL A 251 -7.08 5.35 -14.05
C VAL A 251 -6.12 4.48 -13.24
N VAL A 252 -6.66 3.47 -12.54
CA VAL A 252 -5.88 2.60 -11.65
C VAL A 252 -5.82 1.17 -12.17
N LYS A 253 -4.62 0.57 -12.15
CA LYS A 253 -4.39 -0.85 -12.43
C LYS A 253 -3.98 -1.58 -11.14
N PRO A 254 -4.85 -2.39 -10.53
CA PRO A 254 -4.43 -3.33 -9.49
C PRO A 254 -3.48 -4.39 -10.03
N SER A 255 -2.76 -5.04 -9.12
CA SER A 255 -2.09 -6.29 -9.42
C SER A 255 -3.09 -7.35 -9.91
N GLU A 256 -2.69 -8.12 -10.91
CA GLU A 256 -3.42 -9.27 -11.43
C GLU A 256 -3.68 -10.35 -10.37
N TYR A 257 -2.89 -10.39 -9.29
CA TYR A 257 -3.05 -11.37 -8.21
C TYR A 257 -4.17 -11.03 -7.22
N SER A 258 -4.57 -9.75 -7.10
CA SER A 258 -5.57 -9.34 -6.09
C SER A 258 -6.39 -8.12 -6.53
N PRO A 259 -7.17 -8.21 -7.63
CA PRO A 259 -7.91 -7.06 -8.16
C PRO A 259 -9.30 -6.82 -7.55
N PHE A 260 -9.88 -7.81 -6.85
CA PHE A 260 -11.30 -7.81 -6.51
C PHE A 260 -11.74 -6.76 -5.51
N SER A 261 -10.91 -6.47 -4.50
CA SER A 261 -11.25 -5.44 -3.52
C SER A 261 -11.37 -4.06 -4.16
N LEU A 262 -10.65 -3.79 -5.26
CA LEU A 262 -10.79 -2.55 -6.03
C LEU A 262 -12.03 -2.50 -6.90
N LEU A 263 -12.51 -3.63 -7.43
CA LEU A 263 -13.79 -3.67 -8.14
C LEU A 263 -14.95 -3.31 -7.20
N GLU A 264 -14.89 -3.79 -5.96
CA GLU A 264 -15.86 -3.43 -4.93
C GLU A 264 -15.76 -1.96 -4.53
N LEU A 265 -14.54 -1.45 -4.38
CA LEU A 265 -14.29 -0.04 -4.06
C LEU A 265 -14.94 0.90 -5.09
N VAL A 266 -14.91 0.57 -6.39
CA VAL A 266 -15.58 1.37 -7.43
C VAL A 266 -17.10 1.39 -7.25
N GLY A 267 -17.69 0.24 -6.93
CA GLY A 267 -19.12 0.15 -6.62
C GLY A 267 -19.50 1.00 -5.40
N LEU A 268 -18.65 1.04 -4.38
CA LEU A 268 -18.83 1.91 -3.20
C LEU A 268 -18.64 3.39 -3.54
N ALA A 269 -17.67 3.74 -4.40
CA ALA A 269 -17.43 5.10 -4.86
C ALA A 269 -18.62 5.66 -5.65
N ALA A 270 -19.22 4.86 -6.54
CA ALA A 270 -20.44 5.23 -7.25
C ALA A 270 -21.61 5.49 -6.27
N LYS A 271 -21.79 4.61 -5.27
CA LYS A 271 -22.80 4.79 -4.20
C LYS A 271 -22.53 6.03 -3.33
N ALA A 272 -21.27 6.44 -3.19
CA ALA A 272 -20.89 7.67 -2.49
C ALA A 272 -21.18 8.95 -3.30
N GLY A 273 -21.59 8.82 -4.57
CA GLY A 273 -21.88 9.94 -5.46
C GLY A 273 -20.68 10.40 -6.27
N LEU A 274 -19.62 9.59 -6.39
CA LEU A 274 -18.47 9.94 -7.24
C LEU A 274 -18.89 9.97 -8.73
N PRO A 275 -18.66 11.08 -9.46
CA PRO A 275 -19.14 11.21 -10.84
C PRO A 275 -18.55 10.16 -11.81
N PRO A 276 -19.32 9.74 -12.85
CA PRO A 276 -18.84 8.89 -13.94
C PRO A 276 -17.51 9.35 -14.55
N GLY A 277 -16.57 8.41 -14.71
CA GLY A 277 -15.23 8.60 -15.27
C GLY A 277 -14.20 9.19 -14.30
N VAL A 278 -14.55 9.58 -13.07
CA VAL A 278 -13.57 10.17 -12.14
C VAL A 278 -12.61 9.11 -11.58
N LEU A 279 -13.09 7.90 -11.29
CA LEU A 279 -12.27 6.75 -10.92
C LEU A 279 -12.54 5.63 -11.92
N ASN A 280 -11.50 5.11 -12.56
CA ASN A 280 -11.58 4.02 -13.53
C ASN A 280 -10.61 2.92 -13.13
N VAL A 281 -11.08 1.67 -13.06
CA VAL A 281 -10.22 0.49 -12.81
C VAL A 281 -10.00 -0.26 -14.11
N VAL A 282 -8.74 -0.59 -14.41
CA VAL A 282 -8.36 -1.46 -15.54
C VAL A 282 -7.59 -2.67 -15.02
N ILE A 283 -8.08 -3.87 -15.30
CA ILE A 283 -7.47 -5.11 -14.83
C ILE A 283 -6.75 -5.78 -15.98
N GLY A 284 -5.49 -6.18 -15.80
CA GLY A 284 -4.73 -6.91 -16.81
C GLY A 284 -3.28 -7.06 -16.39
N GLU A 285 -2.48 -7.74 -17.18
CA GLU A 285 -1.08 -8.07 -16.82
C GLU A 285 -0.12 -6.90 -17.17
N GLN A 286 1.15 -7.25 -17.40
CA GLN A 286 2.23 -6.32 -17.73
C GLN A 286 1.92 -5.43 -18.96
N ALA A 287 1.27 -5.97 -19.99
CA ALA A 287 0.94 -5.21 -21.21
C ALA A 287 -0.02 -4.05 -20.91
N THR A 288 -1.04 -4.29 -20.07
CA THR A 288 -1.99 -3.29 -19.60
C THR A 288 -1.31 -2.20 -18.77
N GLY A 289 -0.41 -2.60 -17.85
CA GLY A 289 0.39 -1.65 -17.08
C GLY A 289 1.29 -0.79 -17.95
N SER A 290 1.96 -1.40 -18.94
CA SER A 290 2.84 -0.71 -19.88
C SER A 290 2.06 0.29 -20.75
N ALA A 291 0.87 -0.09 -21.22
CA ALA A 291 -0.02 0.78 -21.96
C ALA A 291 -0.46 1.99 -21.13
N LEU A 292 -0.78 1.79 -19.84
CA LEU A 292 -1.21 2.88 -18.96
C LEU A 292 -0.07 3.88 -18.73
N VAL A 293 1.11 3.43 -18.31
CA VAL A 293 2.21 4.34 -17.95
C VAL A 293 2.82 5.06 -19.15
N ASN A 294 2.67 4.54 -20.37
CA ASN A 294 3.11 5.21 -21.61
C ASN A 294 2.02 6.11 -22.23
N HIS A 295 0.82 6.17 -21.65
CA HIS A 295 -0.29 6.88 -22.26
C HIS A 295 -0.11 8.41 -22.15
N ALA A 296 -0.03 9.10 -23.29
CA ALA A 296 0.21 10.55 -23.37
C ALA A 296 -0.89 11.42 -22.72
N GLY A 297 -2.07 10.83 -22.48
CA GLY A 297 -3.18 11.51 -21.80
C GLY A 297 -3.06 11.63 -20.28
N LEU A 298 -2.00 11.09 -19.67
CA LEU A 298 -1.75 11.20 -18.23
C LEU A 298 -0.91 12.44 -17.88
N ASN A 299 -1.19 13.04 -16.73
CA ASN A 299 -0.45 14.18 -16.17
C ASN A 299 0.45 13.79 -14.99
N LYS A 300 0.20 12.62 -14.38
CA LYS A 300 1.01 12.07 -13.28
C LYS A 300 0.89 10.55 -13.25
N ILE A 301 1.96 9.89 -12.81
CA ILE A 301 1.94 8.47 -12.46
C ILE A 301 2.20 8.28 -10.96
N SER A 302 1.49 7.36 -10.32
CA SER A 302 1.82 6.89 -8.97
C SER A 302 1.95 5.37 -8.98
N PHE A 303 3.14 4.87 -8.64
CA PHE A 303 3.47 3.47 -8.74
C PHE A 303 3.94 2.95 -7.38
N THR A 304 3.42 1.80 -6.97
CA THR A 304 3.96 1.03 -5.85
C THR A 304 4.25 -0.39 -6.30
N GLY A 305 5.47 -0.88 -6.05
CA GLY A 305 5.90 -2.21 -6.48
C GLY A 305 7.41 -2.44 -6.42
N SER A 306 7.93 -3.38 -7.23
CA SER A 306 9.37 -3.70 -7.20
C SER A 306 10.24 -2.57 -7.75
N GLY A 307 11.47 -2.44 -7.25
CA GLY A 307 12.42 -1.42 -7.73
C GLY A 307 12.78 -1.57 -9.21
N ARG A 308 12.86 -2.81 -9.70
CA ARG A 308 13.10 -3.11 -11.13
C ARG A 308 11.96 -2.59 -12.00
N THR A 309 10.71 -2.90 -11.65
CA THR A 309 9.53 -2.42 -12.39
C THR A 309 9.40 -0.91 -12.28
N GLY A 310 9.61 -0.34 -11.09
CA GLY A 310 9.59 1.11 -10.87
C GLY A 310 10.58 1.87 -11.75
N SER A 311 11.79 1.33 -11.94
CA SER A 311 12.79 1.91 -12.84
C SER A 311 12.32 1.95 -14.30
N ILE A 312 11.65 0.89 -14.77
CA ILE A 312 11.06 0.82 -16.11
C ILE A 312 9.94 1.86 -16.24
N VAL A 313 9.01 1.90 -15.26
CA VAL A 313 7.90 2.86 -15.26
C VAL A 313 8.41 4.30 -15.26
N ALA A 314 9.42 4.62 -14.44
CA ALA A 314 10.02 5.95 -14.40
C ALA A 314 10.67 6.32 -15.74
N SER A 315 11.39 5.38 -16.35
CA SER A 315 12.01 5.58 -17.67
C SER A 315 10.98 5.80 -18.76
N ASP A 316 9.85 5.10 -18.73
CA ASP A 316 8.76 5.25 -19.70
C ASP A 316 8.02 6.57 -19.51
N ALA A 317 7.69 6.93 -18.26
CA ALA A 317 7.07 8.20 -17.92
C ALA A 317 7.90 9.40 -18.37
N ALA A 318 9.23 9.31 -18.23
CA ALA A 318 10.17 10.36 -18.63
C ALA A 318 10.12 10.68 -20.13
N LYS A 319 9.75 9.73 -21.00
CA LYS A 319 9.60 9.96 -22.45
C LYS A 319 8.54 11.03 -22.75
N ASN A 320 7.55 11.16 -21.88
CA ASN A 320 6.46 12.13 -21.97
C ASN A 320 6.55 13.24 -20.90
N LEU A 321 7.67 13.32 -20.16
CA LEU A 321 7.87 14.23 -19.03
C LEU A 321 6.77 14.12 -17.94
N ILE A 322 6.20 12.93 -17.75
CA ILE A 322 5.15 12.71 -16.76
C ILE A 322 5.81 12.52 -15.38
N PRO A 323 5.50 13.36 -14.38
CA PRO A 323 6.03 13.21 -13.03
C PRO A 323 5.51 11.94 -12.36
N CYS A 324 6.35 11.31 -11.54
CA CYS A 324 5.98 10.10 -10.80
C CYS A 324 6.03 10.28 -9.28
N THR A 325 5.21 9.53 -8.56
CA THR A 325 5.48 9.12 -7.17
C THR A 325 5.84 7.64 -7.19
N MET A 326 6.94 7.26 -6.55
CA MET A 326 7.48 5.90 -6.55
C MET A 326 7.63 5.40 -5.13
N GLU A 327 6.89 4.35 -4.78
CA GLU A 327 7.05 3.60 -3.54
C GLU A 327 7.55 2.20 -3.87
N LEU A 328 8.82 1.95 -3.59
CA LEU A 328 9.51 0.73 -4.04
C LEU A 328 9.89 -0.15 -2.84
N GLY A 329 10.53 -1.28 -3.15
CA GLY A 329 10.99 -2.23 -2.15
C GLY A 329 11.93 -1.65 -1.11
N GLY A 330 12.08 -2.37 -0.01
CA GLY A 330 12.92 -2.00 1.12
C GLY A 330 13.82 -3.14 1.59
N LYS A 331 14.80 -2.77 2.43
CA LYS A 331 15.56 -3.73 3.23
C LYS A 331 15.71 -3.23 4.66
N SER A 332 14.57 -3.00 5.30
CA SER A 332 14.48 -2.26 6.56
C SER A 332 15.29 -2.93 7.68
N PRO A 333 16.21 -2.20 8.33
CA PRO A 333 16.89 -2.69 9.52
C PRO A 333 16.02 -2.50 10.77
N ILE A 334 16.17 -3.41 11.72
CA ILE A 334 15.76 -3.23 13.11
C ILE A 334 16.99 -3.37 14.00
N VAL A 335 17.39 -2.26 14.63
CA VAL A 335 18.56 -2.18 15.50
C VAL A 335 18.12 -2.40 16.94
N VAL A 336 18.68 -3.41 17.60
CA VAL A 336 18.31 -3.80 18.96
C VAL A 336 19.52 -3.65 19.89
N PHE A 337 19.43 -2.71 20.81
CA PHE A 337 20.44 -2.47 21.84
C PHE A 337 20.29 -3.44 23.02
N ASP A 338 21.33 -3.54 23.84
CA ASP A 338 21.44 -4.49 24.95
C ASP A 338 20.57 -4.19 26.17
N ASP A 339 20.04 -2.97 26.22
CA ASP A 339 19.24 -2.44 27.31
C ASP A 339 17.73 -2.64 27.14
N VAL A 340 17.32 -3.46 26.17
CA VAL A 340 15.91 -3.81 25.93
C VAL A 340 15.39 -4.89 26.89
N ASP A 341 14.08 -4.87 27.09
CA ASP A 341 13.33 -6.06 27.49
C ASP A 341 13.34 -7.06 26.33
N ILE A 342 14.08 -8.17 26.48
CA ILE A 342 14.30 -9.15 25.40
C ILE A 342 13.00 -9.76 24.93
N ASP A 343 12.05 -10.06 25.81
CA ASP A 343 10.79 -10.69 25.43
C ASP A 343 9.98 -9.75 24.52
N LYS A 344 9.84 -8.49 24.94
CA LYS A 344 9.11 -7.48 24.15
C LYS A 344 9.81 -7.15 22.84
N ALA A 345 11.13 -7.00 22.87
CA ALA A 345 11.91 -6.68 21.68
C ALA A 345 11.95 -7.85 20.69
N ALA A 346 12.09 -9.09 21.17
CA ALA A 346 12.02 -10.29 20.32
C ALA A 346 10.64 -10.44 19.69
N GLN A 347 9.55 -10.20 20.42
CA GLN A 347 8.20 -10.19 19.85
C GLN A 347 8.04 -9.09 18.79
N THR A 348 8.55 -7.88 19.05
CA THR A 348 8.51 -6.77 18.08
C THR A 348 9.30 -7.09 16.80
N VAL A 349 10.46 -7.74 16.94
CA VAL A 349 11.25 -8.21 15.79
C VAL A 349 10.47 -9.28 15.03
N LEU A 350 9.91 -10.29 15.73
CA LEU A 350 9.10 -11.34 15.11
C LEU A 350 7.97 -10.75 14.27
N ASP A 351 7.11 -9.93 14.90
CA ASP A 351 5.98 -9.29 14.25
C ASP A 351 6.43 -8.48 13.02
N GLY A 352 7.56 -7.78 13.12
CA GLY A 352 8.08 -6.94 12.05
C GLY A 352 8.51 -7.68 10.77
N PHE A 353 8.91 -8.96 10.86
CA PHE A 353 9.30 -9.74 9.66
C PHE A 353 8.28 -10.81 9.25
N VAL A 354 7.34 -11.19 10.13
CA VAL A 354 6.30 -12.19 9.82
C VAL A 354 4.93 -11.58 9.55
N PHE A 355 4.68 -10.31 9.90
CA PHE A 355 3.43 -9.63 9.56
C PHE A 355 3.17 -9.74 8.06
N ASN A 356 1.94 -10.11 7.70
CA ASN A 356 1.55 -10.46 6.32
C ASN A 356 2.49 -11.48 5.65
N THR A 357 2.96 -12.47 6.41
CA THR A 357 3.94 -13.49 5.96
C THR A 357 5.21 -12.84 5.39
N GLY A 358 5.61 -11.68 5.92
CA GLY A 358 6.78 -10.91 5.48
C GLY A 358 6.63 -10.20 4.12
N GLN A 359 5.42 -10.19 3.55
CA GLN A 359 5.12 -9.55 2.26
C GLN A 359 4.84 -8.05 2.43
N VAL A 360 5.75 -7.33 3.07
CA VAL A 360 5.60 -5.90 3.42
C VAL A 360 6.84 -5.15 2.96
N CYS A 361 6.67 -4.04 2.24
CA CYS A 361 7.77 -3.22 1.75
C CYS A 361 8.68 -2.72 2.88
N THR A 362 8.11 -2.48 4.06
CA THR A 362 8.81 -2.05 5.27
C THR A 362 9.23 -3.18 6.20
N ALA A 363 8.99 -4.45 5.86
CA ALA A 363 9.31 -5.59 6.72
C ALA A 363 10.74 -5.47 7.27
N THR A 364 10.88 -5.54 8.59
CA THR A 364 12.19 -5.40 9.26
C THR A 364 12.98 -6.70 9.17
N THR A 365 13.47 -7.00 7.97
CA THR A 365 14.12 -8.27 7.61
C THR A 365 15.63 -8.29 7.84
N ARG A 366 16.21 -7.22 8.40
CA ARG A 366 17.60 -7.20 8.90
C ARG A 366 17.62 -6.88 10.39
N LEU A 367 17.79 -7.90 11.22
CA LEU A 367 18.07 -7.73 12.63
C LEU A 367 19.56 -7.39 12.82
N ILE A 368 19.81 -6.24 13.42
CA ILE A 368 21.13 -5.78 13.85
C ILE A 368 21.10 -5.73 15.38
N VAL A 369 21.63 -6.75 16.04
CA VAL A 369 21.50 -6.93 17.51
C VAL A 369 22.85 -6.76 18.21
N GLN A 370 22.88 -6.09 19.36
CA GLN A 370 24.13 -5.82 20.05
C GLN A 370 24.81 -7.11 20.55
N ASP A 371 26.12 -7.20 20.39
CA ASP A 371 26.92 -8.42 20.63
C ASP A 371 26.69 -9.00 22.04
N THR A 372 26.55 -8.13 23.05
CA THR A 372 26.38 -8.49 24.46
C THR A 372 25.08 -9.26 24.74
N ILE A 373 24.10 -9.24 23.82
CA ILE A 373 22.80 -9.88 23.99
C ILE A 373 22.42 -10.82 22.85
N ARG A 374 23.23 -10.92 21.79
CA ARG A 374 22.89 -11.63 20.56
C ARG A 374 22.40 -13.05 20.82
N ASP A 375 23.17 -13.87 21.53
CA ASP A 375 22.88 -15.31 21.66
C ASP A 375 21.57 -15.55 22.41
N ARG A 376 21.37 -14.85 23.54
CA ARG A 376 20.11 -14.90 24.32
C ARG A 376 18.92 -14.36 23.54
N PHE A 377 19.11 -13.30 22.76
CA PHE A 377 18.04 -12.69 21.97
C PHE A 377 17.60 -13.58 20.81
N VAL A 378 18.56 -14.13 20.06
CA VAL A 378 18.31 -15.01 18.92
C VAL A 378 17.68 -16.32 19.35
N ALA A 379 18.13 -16.91 20.47
CA ALA A 379 17.50 -18.10 21.05
C ALA A 379 16.03 -17.83 21.38
N ARG A 380 15.75 -16.71 22.06
CA ARG A 380 14.38 -16.32 22.40
C ARG A 380 13.52 -16.06 21.16
N LEU A 381 14.07 -15.39 20.16
CA LEU A 381 13.38 -15.14 18.90
C LEU A 381 13.04 -16.45 18.16
N ALA A 382 13.93 -17.44 18.18
CA ALA A 382 13.68 -18.76 17.60
C ALA A 382 12.56 -19.52 18.34
N GLU A 383 12.48 -19.41 19.67
CA GLU A 383 11.37 -19.97 20.46
C GLU A 383 10.02 -19.36 20.09
N LEU A 384 9.98 -18.03 19.87
CA LEU A 384 8.76 -17.35 19.44
C LEU A 384 8.40 -17.72 17.99
N ALA A 385 9.39 -17.81 17.10
CA ALA A 385 9.19 -18.24 15.71
C ALA A 385 8.64 -19.68 15.62
N ALA A 386 9.04 -20.57 16.54
CA ALA A 386 8.50 -21.92 16.64
C ALA A 386 7.00 -21.97 17.00
N GLN A 387 6.48 -20.91 17.63
CA GLN A 387 5.08 -20.79 18.05
C GLN A 387 4.20 -20.08 16.99
N VAL A 388 4.78 -19.63 15.88
CA VAL A 388 4.01 -19.02 14.79
C VAL A 388 3.11 -20.07 14.14
N GLN A 389 1.80 -19.82 14.17
CA GLN A 389 0.82 -20.72 13.56
C GLN A 389 0.64 -20.36 12.08
N THR A 390 0.77 -21.37 11.23
CA THR A 390 0.35 -21.25 9.81
C THR A 390 -1.12 -21.64 9.71
N ILE A 391 -1.95 -20.76 9.16
CA ILE A 391 -3.41 -20.91 9.11
C ILE A 391 -3.96 -20.70 7.71
N HIS A 392 -5.18 -21.19 7.49
CA HIS A 392 -5.97 -20.70 6.36
C HIS A 392 -6.31 -19.21 6.57
N PRO A 393 -6.25 -18.33 5.55
CA PRO A 393 -6.45 -16.88 5.69
C PRO A 393 -7.77 -16.47 6.36
N LEU A 394 -8.83 -17.25 6.13
CA LEU A 394 -10.18 -16.99 6.67
C LEU A 394 -10.40 -17.55 8.08
N GLU A 395 -9.41 -18.24 8.67
CA GLU A 395 -9.55 -18.84 9.99
C GLU A 395 -9.56 -17.77 11.10
N VAL A 396 -10.66 -17.72 11.85
CA VAL A 396 -10.81 -16.83 13.02
C VAL A 396 -10.56 -17.64 14.30
N PRO A 397 -9.76 -17.14 15.27
CA PRO A 397 -9.56 -17.80 16.54
C PRO A 397 -10.88 -17.96 17.28
N ALA A 398 -11.03 -19.08 17.99
CA ALA A 398 -12.10 -19.20 18.97
C ALA A 398 -12.02 -18.07 20.00
N ALA A 399 -13.18 -17.60 20.47
CA ALA A 399 -13.24 -16.59 21.52
C ALA A 399 -12.48 -17.07 22.77
N GLY A 400 -11.54 -16.26 23.25
CA GLY A 400 -10.69 -16.60 24.40
C GLY A 400 -9.46 -17.47 24.08
N ALA A 401 -9.21 -17.80 22.80
CA ALA A 401 -7.97 -18.45 22.41
C ALA A 401 -6.75 -17.59 22.79
N PRO A 402 -5.62 -18.21 23.18
CA PRO A 402 -4.39 -17.48 23.46
C PRO A 402 -3.99 -16.59 22.27
N LYS A 403 -3.51 -15.38 22.56
CA LYS A 403 -2.92 -14.53 21.52
C LYS A 403 -1.65 -15.21 21.00
N GLN A 404 -1.69 -15.65 19.75
CA GLN A 404 -0.56 -16.23 19.05
C GLN A 404 -0.36 -15.49 17.72
N THR A 405 0.89 -15.45 17.28
CA THR A 405 1.23 -14.90 15.97
C THR A 405 0.80 -15.90 14.90
N ARG A 406 -0.01 -15.44 13.94
CA ARG A 406 -0.55 -16.29 12.87
C ARG A 406 -0.20 -15.70 11.52
N ILE A 407 0.17 -16.57 10.59
CA ILE A 407 0.52 -16.22 9.21
C ILE A 407 -0.26 -17.09 8.23
N GLY A 408 -0.59 -16.52 7.09
CA GLY A 408 -1.20 -17.26 5.97
C GLY A 408 -0.17 -17.63 4.90
N PRO A 409 -0.61 -18.12 3.73
CA PRO A 409 0.27 -18.40 2.60
C PRO A 409 0.85 -17.11 2.01
N VAL A 410 1.91 -17.24 1.21
CA VAL A 410 2.35 -16.18 0.31
C VAL A 410 1.48 -16.16 -0.95
N VAL A 411 1.40 -15.00 -1.61
CA VAL A 411 0.38 -14.71 -2.64
C VAL A 411 0.35 -15.70 -3.81
N CYS A 412 1.49 -16.28 -4.20
CA CYS A 412 1.54 -17.22 -5.34
C CYS A 412 2.79 -18.11 -5.31
N ARG A 413 2.79 -19.17 -6.13
CA ARG A 413 3.93 -20.10 -6.23
C ARG A 413 5.23 -19.41 -6.67
N LYS A 414 5.13 -18.45 -7.59
CA LYS A 414 6.28 -17.64 -8.04
C LYS A 414 6.93 -16.88 -6.87
N GLN A 415 6.14 -16.47 -5.88
CA GLN A 415 6.65 -15.81 -4.68
C GLN A 415 7.36 -16.81 -3.76
N VAL A 416 6.86 -18.05 -3.63
CA VAL A 416 7.57 -19.13 -2.91
C VAL A 416 8.98 -19.34 -3.50
N ASP A 417 9.08 -19.45 -4.82
CA ASP A 417 10.35 -19.65 -5.51
C ASP A 417 11.28 -18.45 -5.36
N PHE A 418 10.72 -17.23 -5.43
CA PHE A 418 11.45 -15.99 -5.20
C PHE A 418 12.06 -15.93 -3.79
N ILE A 419 11.33 -16.37 -2.77
CA ILE A 419 11.80 -16.41 -1.38
C ILE A 419 12.90 -17.45 -1.19
N ARG A 420 12.77 -18.62 -1.83
CA ARG A 420 13.74 -19.72 -1.70
C ARG A 420 15.09 -19.39 -2.32
N ALA A 421 15.11 -18.77 -3.49
CA ALA A 421 16.33 -18.51 -4.25
C ALA A 421 17.47 -17.83 -3.46
N PRO A 422 17.26 -16.72 -2.72
CA PRO A 422 18.33 -16.09 -1.92
C PRO A 422 18.79 -16.94 -0.75
N ILE A 423 17.90 -17.75 -0.13
CA ILE A 423 18.28 -18.68 0.94
C ILE A 423 19.23 -19.75 0.40
N GLU A 424 18.85 -20.38 -0.71
CA GLU A 424 19.65 -21.42 -1.36
C GLU A 424 21.01 -20.88 -1.83
N ALA A 425 21.04 -19.64 -2.32
CA ALA A 425 22.28 -18.97 -2.73
C ALA A 425 23.22 -18.74 -1.54
N ASP A 426 22.70 -18.23 -0.43
CA ASP A 426 23.50 -17.95 0.77
C ASP A 426 24.04 -19.22 1.42
N MET A 427 23.22 -20.27 1.52
CA MET A 427 23.66 -21.56 2.08
C MET A 427 24.80 -22.19 1.29
N LYS A 428 24.87 -21.96 -0.03
CA LYS A 428 25.98 -22.42 -0.87
C LYS A 428 27.31 -21.69 -0.62
N THR A 429 27.28 -20.47 -0.07
CA THR A 429 28.50 -19.71 0.21
C THR A 429 29.25 -20.19 1.45
N GLY A 430 28.55 -20.83 2.39
CA GLY A 430 29.10 -21.19 3.71
C GLY A 430 29.30 -20.01 4.68
N HIS A 431 28.97 -18.78 4.28
CA HIS A 431 29.08 -17.58 5.13
C HIS A 431 27.80 -17.23 5.90
N SER A 432 26.74 -18.02 5.69
CA SER A 432 25.45 -17.87 6.37
C SER A 432 25.01 -19.22 6.92
N SER A 433 24.29 -19.23 8.04
CA SER A 433 23.77 -20.44 8.67
C SER A 433 22.33 -20.26 9.13
N ILE A 434 21.47 -21.23 8.87
CA ILE A 434 20.08 -21.23 9.34
C ILE A 434 20.08 -21.46 10.86
N ILE A 435 19.45 -20.53 11.59
CA ILE A 435 19.16 -20.63 13.02
C ILE A 435 17.80 -21.31 13.22
N PHE A 436 16.80 -20.88 12.44
CA PHE A 436 15.44 -21.40 12.51
C PHE A 436 14.88 -21.60 11.09
N PRO A 437 14.19 -22.73 10.80
CA PRO A 437 14.01 -23.89 11.68
C PRO A 437 15.33 -24.61 11.97
N PRO A 438 15.47 -25.29 13.12
CA PRO A 438 16.68 -26.05 13.42
C PRO A 438 16.88 -27.16 12.38
N LEU A 439 18.06 -27.20 11.76
CA LEU A 439 18.40 -28.24 10.80
C LEU A 439 18.79 -29.55 11.54
N PRO A 440 18.33 -30.72 11.09
CA PRO A 440 18.69 -32.01 11.71
C PRO A 440 20.20 -32.28 11.63
N SER A 441 20.73 -32.97 12.63
CA SER A 441 22.17 -33.28 12.76
C SER A 441 22.68 -34.43 11.87
N THR A 442 21.86 -34.94 10.94
CA THR A 442 22.14 -36.13 10.11
C THR A 442 22.91 -35.80 8.83
N GLU A 443 23.43 -36.83 8.13
CA GLU A 443 24.20 -36.71 6.87
C GLU A 443 23.50 -35.84 5.80
N GLY A 444 24.29 -35.06 5.06
CA GLY A 444 23.84 -34.13 4.00
C GLY A 444 24.38 -32.71 4.20
N THR A 445 24.33 -31.86 3.17
CA THR A 445 24.66 -30.44 3.33
C THR A 445 23.53 -29.71 4.06
N PRO A 446 23.78 -28.54 4.70
CA PRO A 446 22.70 -27.72 5.29
C PRO A 446 21.57 -27.40 4.31
N LEU A 447 21.90 -27.27 3.02
CA LEU A 447 20.93 -27.06 1.96
C LEU A 447 20.07 -28.30 1.71
N ASP A 448 20.66 -29.50 1.68
CA ASP A 448 19.92 -30.75 1.53
C ASP A 448 18.96 -30.98 2.70
N GLN A 449 19.43 -30.70 3.92
CA GLN A 449 18.64 -30.75 5.15
C GLN A 449 17.48 -29.74 5.10
N TRP A 450 17.72 -28.51 4.66
CA TRP A 450 16.67 -27.51 4.51
C TRP A 450 15.63 -27.93 3.47
N HIS A 451 16.07 -28.42 2.31
CA HIS A 451 15.15 -28.96 1.30
C HIS A 451 14.34 -30.15 1.82
N ALA A 452 14.97 -31.03 2.60
CA ALA A 452 14.28 -32.15 3.23
C ALA A 452 13.21 -31.65 4.21
N LEU A 453 13.51 -30.64 5.04
CA LEU A 453 12.52 -30.02 5.94
C LEU A 453 11.37 -29.35 5.18
N CYS A 454 11.64 -28.69 4.05
CA CYS A 454 10.59 -28.13 3.19
C CYS A 454 9.68 -29.23 2.62
N ARG A 455 10.25 -30.40 2.27
CA ARG A 455 9.50 -31.55 1.72
C ARG A 455 8.75 -32.34 2.80
N SER A 456 9.40 -32.63 3.93
CA SER A 456 8.80 -33.34 5.07
C SER A 456 7.76 -32.49 5.79
N GLY A 457 7.85 -31.16 5.63
CA GLY A 457 6.86 -30.18 6.07
C GLY A 457 5.68 -30.03 5.12
N HIS A 458 5.41 -30.98 4.20
CA HIS A 458 4.06 -31.15 3.66
C HIS A 458 3.15 -31.49 4.84
N ILE A 459 2.51 -30.45 5.36
CA ILE A 459 1.90 -30.45 6.67
C ILE A 459 0.77 -31.48 6.68
N SER A 460 0.87 -32.53 7.49
CA SER A 460 -0.29 -33.32 7.86
C SER A 460 -1.15 -32.48 8.81
N PHE A 461 -2.08 -31.71 8.26
CA PHE A 461 -3.07 -31.00 9.06
C PHE A 461 -4.13 -32.01 9.51
N GLU A 462 -4.05 -32.49 10.75
CA GLU A 462 -5.04 -33.44 11.28
C GLU A 462 -6.38 -32.80 11.65
N GLN A 463 -6.59 -31.49 11.46
CA GLN A 463 -7.82 -30.81 11.91
C GLN A 463 -8.23 -29.58 11.08
N THR A 464 -8.57 -29.69 9.79
CA THR A 464 -9.10 -28.54 9.02
C THR A 464 -10.21 -28.87 8.00
N GLU A 465 -11.12 -29.81 8.28
CA GLU A 465 -12.30 -29.99 7.41
C GLU A 465 -13.23 -28.76 7.40
N ARG A 466 -13.27 -27.97 8.49
CA ARG A 466 -14.20 -26.85 8.65
C ARG A 466 -13.79 -25.58 7.87
N PRO A 467 -12.53 -25.09 7.92
CA PRO A 467 -12.10 -23.90 7.18
C PRO A 467 -12.05 -24.12 5.66
N ALA A 468 -11.65 -25.31 5.20
CA ALA A 468 -11.68 -25.67 3.78
C ALA A 468 -13.13 -25.74 3.26
N ARG A 469 -14.07 -26.25 4.07
CA ARG A 469 -15.50 -26.22 3.74
C ARG A 469 -16.07 -24.80 3.70
N GLU A 470 -15.66 -23.91 4.61
CA GLU A 470 -16.05 -22.49 4.57
C GLU A 470 -15.40 -21.72 3.41
N ALA A 471 -14.16 -22.02 3.04
CA ALA A 471 -13.46 -21.43 1.89
C ALA A 471 -14.12 -21.85 0.57
N THR A 472 -14.48 -23.14 0.43
CA THR A 472 -15.27 -23.65 -0.70
C THR A 472 -16.66 -23.02 -0.76
N LEU A 473 -17.35 -22.89 0.38
CA LEU A 473 -18.65 -22.22 0.46
C LEU A 473 -18.55 -20.72 0.15
N LEU A 474 -17.44 -20.06 0.51
CA LEU A 474 -17.25 -18.63 0.21
C LEU A 474 -16.84 -18.40 -1.24
N ALA A 475 -15.99 -19.25 -1.82
CA ALA A 475 -15.74 -19.27 -3.26
C ALA A 475 -17.06 -19.49 -4.03
N TRP A 476 -17.97 -20.32 -3.47
CA TRP A 476 -19.32 -20.50 -4.01
C TRP A 476 -20.26 -19.30 -3.79
N ASP A 477 -20.24 -18.63 -2.63
CA ASP A 477 -21.02 -17.42 -2.38
C ASP A 477 -20.54 -16.24 -3.26
N ILE A 478 -19.26 -16.22 -3.62
CA ILE A 478 -18.68 -15.31 -4.62
C ILE A 478 -19.12 -15.70 -6.05
N ALA A 479 -19.40 -16.99 -6.32
CA ALA A 479 -19.76 -17.55 -7.64
C ALA A 479 -21.28 -17.61 -7.97
N GLU A 480 -22.14 -17.05 -7.12
CA GLU A 480 -23.55 -16.67 -7.39
C GLU A 480 -24.67 -17.70 -7.71
N ASP A 481 -24.42 -19.01 -7.91
CA ASP A 481 -25.50 -20.00 -8.21
C ASP A 481 -25.93 -20.88 -7.02
N PHE A 482 -26.51 -20.28 -5.97
CA PHE A 482 -27.18 -21.03 -4.89
C PHE A 482 -28.72 -20.94 -5.01
N ASP A 483 -29.36 -22.04 -5.42
CA ASP A 483 -30.79 -22.31 -5.23
C ASP A 483 -30.98 -23.10 -3.92
N PRO A 484 -31.55 -22.52 -2.85
CA PRO A 484 -31.76 -23.20 -1.57
C PRO A 484 -32.72 -24.41 -1.65
N ALA A 485 -33.41 -24.62 -2.78
CA ALA A 485 -34.35 -25.73 -2.98
C ALA A 485 -33.79 -26.90 -3.81
N SER A 486 -32.58 -26.79 -4.36
CA SER A 486 -31.94 -27.89 -5.12
C SER A 486 -31.35 -28.94 -4.17
N PRO A 487 -31.69 -30.24 -4.31
CA PRO A 487 -31.09 -31.28 -3.48
C PRO A 487 -29.59 -31.35 -3.75
N ALA A 488 -28.80 -31.04 -2.72
CA ALA A 488 -27.34 -31.00 -2.74
C ALA A 488 -26.73 -32.25 -3.39
N THR A 489 -26.26 -32.14 -4.63
CA THR A 489 -25.30 -33.09 -5.18
C THR A 489 -23.93 -32.75 -4.61
N ALA A 490 -23.57 -33.44 -3.53
CA ALA A 490 -22.27 -33.53 -2.85
C ALA A 490 -21.34 -32.29 -2.92
N ALA A 491 -21.09 -31.66 -1.77
CA ALA A 491 -19.97 -30.74 -1.60
C ALA A 491 -18.65 -31.44 -1.99
N PRO A 492 -17.73 -30.80 -2.75
CA PRO A 492 -16.42 -31.35 -3.01
C PRO A 492 -15.69 -31.50 -1.67
N GLU A 493 -14.95 -32.60 -1.53
CA GLU A 493 -14.23 -32.90 -0.29
C GLU A 493 -13.24 -31.77 0.07
N PRO A 494 -13.07 -31.45 1.37
CA PRO A 494 -12.06 -30.50 1.83
C PRO A 494 -10.67 -30.83 1.27
N LEU A 495 -10.04 -29.89 0.56
CA LEU A 495 -8.67 -30.10 0.08
C LEU A 495 -7.64 -29.90 1.20
N PRO A 496 -6.56 -30.71 1.25
CA PRO A 496 -5.50 -30.51 2.22
C PRO A 496 -4.79 -29.17 2.00
N LEU A 497 -4.61 -28.38 3.07
CA LEU A 497 -3.74 -27.19 3.08
C LEU A 497 -2.26 -27.51 2.73
N ALA A 498 -1.89 -28.79 2.62
CA ALA A 498 -0.55 -29.26 2.28
C ALA A 498 -0.06 -28.78 0.90
N ASP A 499 -0.97 -28.41 -0.01
CA ASP A 499 -0.63 -27.97 -1.38
C ASP A 499 -0.58 -26.43 -1.53
N GLY A 500 -0.93 -25.67 -0.49
CA GLY A 500 -0.92 -24.21 -0.48
C GLY A 500 0.47 -23.57 -0.60
N ASN A 501 0.51 -22.27 -0.88
CA ASN A 501 1.75 -21.49 -0.99
C ASN A 501 2.29 -21.09 0.40
N PHE A 502 2.43 -22.04 1.33
CA PHE A 502 2.87 -21.75 2.69
C PHE A 502 4.40 -21.66 2.81
N VAL A 503 4.89 -20.65 3.52
CA VAL A 503 6.31 -20.47 3.83
C VAL A 503 6.45 -20.22 5.33
N ARG A 504 7.23 -21.06 6.01
CA ARG A 504 7.50 -20.92 7.44
C ARG A 504 8.51 -19.79 7.70
N PRO A 505 8.50 -19.18 8.89
CA PRO A 505 9.54 -18.23 9.28
C PRO A 505 10.94 -18.87 9.16
N VAL A 506 11.89 -18.12 8.62
CA VAL A 506 13.30 -18.52 8.51
C VAL A 506 14.17 -17.44 9.14
N ILE A 507 15.06 -17.83 10.05
CA ILE A 507 16.04 -16.93 10.68
C ILE A 507 17.42 -17.39 10.26
N VAL A 508 18.21 -16.50 9.66
CA VAL A 508 19.52 -16.80 9.10
C VAL A 508 20.57 -15.89 9.73
N GLN A 509 21.56 -16.50 10.37
CA GLN A 509 22.77 -15.79 10.80
C GLN A 509 23.62 -15.48 9.57
N VAL A 510 24.05 -14.23 9.44
CA VAL A 510 24.93 -13.76 8.36
C VAL A 510 26.27 -13.38 8.96
N ASN A 511 27.32 -14.14 8.63
CA ASN A 511 28.68 -13.87 9.12
C ASN A 511 29.48 -12.96 8.17
N CYS A 512 29.08 -12.87 6.90
CA CYS A 512 29.65 -11.95 5.93
C CYS A 512 28.56 -11.29 5.08
N THR A 513 28.25 -10.03 5.37
CA THR A 513 27.14 -9.30 4.72
C THR A 513 27.40 -9.06 3.23
N GLN A 514 28.66 -8.91 2.83
CA GLN A 514 29.02 -8.64 1.42
C GLN A 514 28.75 -9.83 0.49
N SER A 515 28.74 -11.05 1.01
CA SER A 515 28.41 -12.25 0.24
C SER A 515 26.95 -12.69 0.38
N SER A 516 26.16 -12.05 1.25
CA SER A 516 24.80 -12.49 1.57
C SER A 516 23.74 -11.79 0.72
N ARG A 517 23.04 -12.56 -0.12
CA ARG A 517 21.86 -12.10 -0.85
C ARG A 517 20.70 -11.83 0.09
N ILE A 518 20.50 -12.65 1.13
CA ILE A 518 19.44 -12.42 2.11
C ILE A 518 19.66 -11.08 2.82
N TRP A 519 20.91 -10.66 3.06
CA TRP A 519 21.22 -9.36 3.63
C TRP A 519 20.97 -8.21 2.65
N LYS A 520 21.35 -8.37 1.39
CA LYS A 520 21.35 -7.29 0.39
C LYS A 520 20.02 -7.10 -0.34
N GLN A 521 19.29 -8.18 -0.59
CA GLN A 521 18.11 -8.21 -1.44
C GLN A 521 16.82 -8.27 -0.61
N GLU A 522 15.77 -7.64 -1.14
CA GLU A 522 14.41 -7.81 -0.62
C GLU A 522 13.92 -9.23 -0.95
N VAL A 523 13.64 -10.02 0.08
CA VAL A 523 13.16 -11.42 -0.06
C VAL A 523 11.63 -11.46 -0.13
N PHE A 524 10.96 -10.49 0.52
CA PHE A 524 9.51 -10.31 0.49
C PHE A 524 8.73 -11.58 0.94
N GLY A 525 9.21 -12.16 2.03
CA GLY A 525 8.69 -13.34 2.69
C GLY A 525 9.18 -13.37 4.15
N PRO A 526 8.80 -14.38 4.95
CA PRO A 526 9.05 -14.39 6.38
C PRO A 526 10.50 -14.84 6.69
N VAL A 527 11.47 -14.08 6.19
CA VAL A 527 12.91 -14.40 6.28
C VAL A 527 13.66 -13.25 6.94
N LEU A 528 14.34 -13.55 8.04
CA LEU A 528 15.11 -12.60 8.83
C LEU A 528 16.61 -12.88 8.71
N ALA A 529 17.39 -11.88 8.30
CA ALA A 529 18.84 -11.92 8.37
C ALA A 529 19.32 -11.31 9.69
N VAL A 530 20.26 -11.97 10.36
CA VAL A 530 20.81 -11.53 11.66
C VAL A 530 22.28 -11.22 11.52
N ALA A 531 22.67 -10.02 11.95
CA ALA A 531 24.05 -9.63 12.20
C ALA A 531 24.15 -8.96 13.57
N SER A 532 25.37 -8.89 14.12
CA SER A 532 25.61 -8.27 15.42
C SER A 532 26.61 -7.13 15.36
N PHE A 533 26.53 -6.23 16.34
CA PHE A 533 27.32 -5.00 16.37
C PHE A 533 27.91 -4.73 17.76
N SER A 534 29.02 -3.98 17.77
CA SER A 534 29.77 -3.61 18.96
C SER A 534 29.39 -2.23 19.51
N ASP A 535 29.09 -1.29 18.62
CA ASP A 535 28.83 0.12 18.92
C ASP A 535 27.89 0.75 17.87
N GLU A 536 27.42 1.98 18.13
CA GLU A 536 26.46 2.68 17.27
C GLU A 536 26.99 2.93 15.84
N GLN A 537 28.29 3.16 15.67
CA GLN A 537 28.87 3.41 14.36
C GLN A 537 28.87 2.14 13.51
N HIS A 538 29.21 1.01 14.12
CA HIS A 538 29.11 -0.30 13.49
C HIS A 538 27.65 -0.65 13.16
N ALA A 539 26.70 -0.38 14.07
CA ALA A 539 25.28 -0.57 13.79
C ALA A 539 24.80 0.24 12.57
N LEU A 540 25.21 1.51 12.47
CA LEU A 540 24.90 2.35 11.30
C LEU A 540 25.56 1.84 10.03
N ALA A 541 26.81 1.36 10.10
CA ALA A 541 27.49 0.79 8.94
C ALA A 541 26.72 -0.44 8.39
N LEU A 542 26.29 -1.34 9.27
CA LEU A 542 25.45 -2.49 8.92
C LEU A 542 24.08 -2.05 8.37
N ALA A 543 23.44 -1.07 9.00
CA ALA A 543 22.15 -0.54 8.56
C ALA A 543 22.24 0.08 7.16
N HIS A 544 23.32 0.80 6.86
CA HIS A 544 23.58 1.42 5.57
C HIS A 544 24.15 0.47 4.50
N ASP A 545 24.42 -0.79 4.84
CA ASP A 545 24.96 -1.80 3.92
C ASP A 545 23.90 -2.33 2.93
N THR A 546 23.13 -1.42 2.33
CA THR A 546 22.03 -1.67 1.39
C THR A 546 21.83 -0.48 0.44
N GLU A 547 21.20 -0.70 -0.71
CA GLU A 547 20.80 0.35 -1.65
C GLU A 547 19.44 0.99 -1.30
N PHE A 548 18.70 0.38 -0.37
CA PHE A 548 17.34 0.77 0.02
C PHE A 548 17.32 1.75 1.19
N GLY A 549 16.19 2.46 1.36
CA GLY A 549 16.01 3.46 2.41
C GLY A 549 14.54 3.75 2.71
N LEU A 550 13.70 2.71 2.85
CA LEU A 550 12.27 2.86 3.11
C LEU A 550 11.94 3.04 4.60
N GLY A 551 12.08 1.96 5.37
CA GLY A 551 11.80 1.92 6.80
C GLY A 551 13.04 1.53 7.61
N ALA A 552 13.09 1.94 8.88
CA ALA A 552 14.08 1.48 9.85
C ALA A 552 13.49 1.52 11.27
N ALA A 553 13.90 0.62 12.15
CA ALA A 553 13.42 0.58 13.54
C ALA A 553 14.59 0.57 14.54
N ILE A 554 14.39 1.21 15.69
CA ILE A 554 15.34 1.26 16.80
C ILE A 554 14.64 0.77 18.07
N LEU A 555 15.17 -0.26 18.71
CA LEU A 555 14.73 -0.76 20.02
C LEU A 555 15.84 -0.55 21.05
N SER A 556 15.52 0.18 22.12
CA SER A 556 16.45 0.52 23.21
C SER A 556 15.67 0.88 24.48
N GLY A 557 16.09 0.41 25.64
CA GLY A 557 15.34 0.59 26.89
C GLY A 557 15.19 2.06 27.32
N VAL A 558 14.02 2.65 27.11
CA VAL A 558 13.68 4.02 27.61
C VAL A 558 12.59 4.03 28.67
N SER A 559 12.01 2.87 28.99
CA SER A 559 11.02 2.72 30.04
C SER A 559 11.68 2.37 31.37
N ASP A 560 11.73 3.32 32.29
CA ASP A 560 11.77 3.00 33.72
C ASP A 560 10.43 2.34 34.05
N GLY A 561 10.36 1.02 33.95
CA GLY A 561 9.18 0.30 34.41
C GLY A 561 9.05 0.54 35.91
N GLN A 562 8.18 1.47 36.33
CA GLN A 562 7.71 1.69 37.70
C GLN A 562 8.65 1.20 38.82
N SER A 563 9.93 1.57 38.77
CA SER A 563 10.82 1.28 39.88
C SER A 563 10.64 2.44 40.84
N GLN A 564 10.04 2.17 41.99
CA GLN A 564 10.30 2.95 43.19
C GLN A 564 11.83 2.94 43.38
N LEU A 565 12.52 3.88 42.75
CA LEU A 565 13.95 4.02 42.88
C LEU A 565 14.23 4.26 44.37
N LEU A 566 15.10 3.43 44.93
CA LEU A 566 15.64 3.65 46.27
C LEU A 566 16.25 5.07 46.32
N PRO A 567 16.01 5.87 47.36
CA PRO A 567 16.56 7.22 47.45
C PRO A 567 18.09 7.19 47.29
N GLY A 568 18.61 7.88 46.27
CA GLY A 568 20.05 7.99 45.99
C GLY A 568 20.53 7.52 44.61
N LEU A 569 19.69 6.80 43.83
CA LEU A 569 20.04 6.35 42.46
C LEU A 569 19.45 7.25 41.34
N GLU A 570 18.69 8.28 41.69
CA GLU A 570 17.97 9.16 40.76
C GLU A 570 18.88 9.90 39.77
N GLN A 571 20.07 10.33 40.20
CA GLN A 571 21.03 11.03 39.32
C GLN A 571 21.69 10.09 38.30
N VAL A 572 21.99 8.85 38.69
CA VAL A 572 22.58 7.84 37.79
C VAL A 572 21.54 7.33 36.79
N ALA A 573 20.30 7.11 37.24
CA ALA A 573 19.16 6.79 36.37
C ALA A 573 18.90 7.92 35.37
N CYS A 574 18.97 9.18 35.79
CA CYS A 574 18.82 10.34 34.90
C CYS A 574 19.94 10.40 33.84
N ALA A 575 21.21 10.24 34.24
CA ALA A 575 22.34 10.28 33.32
C ALA A 575 22.32 9.10 32.33
N ASP A 576 21.96 7.90 32.79
CA ASP A 576 21.84 6.73 31.92
C ASP A 576 20.68 6.88 30.94
N ARG A 577 19.51 7.31 31.41
CA ARG A 577 18.36 7.64 30.57
C ARG A 577 18.70 8.71 29.53
N GLN A 578 19.41 9.76 29.92
CA GLN A 578 19.88 10.81 28.99
C GLN A 578 20.81 10.25 27.91
N ARG A 579 21.76 9.37 28.27
CA ARG A 579 22.62 8.69 27.30
C ARG A 579 21.82 7.86 26.30
N ARG A 580 20.84 7.09 26.77
CA ARG A 580 19.97 6.27 25.92
C ARG A 580 19.12 7.11 24.97
N LEU A 581 18.58 8.24 25.45
CA LEU A 581 17.85 9.20 24.61
C LEU A 581 18.77 9.87 23.58
N ALA A 582 19.98 10.28 23.97
CA ALA A 582 20.96 10.85 23.06
C ALA A 582 21.38 9.84 21.97
N ARG A 583 21.53 8.56 22.34
CA ARG A 583 21.78 7.47 21.40
C ARG A 583 20.62 7.28 20.42
N ILE A 584 19.37 7.27 20.89
CA ILE A 584 18.20 7.18 20.01
C ILE A 584 18.16 8.36 19.04
N ASP A 585 18.33 9.60 19.53
CA ASP A 585 18.39 10.80 18.68
C ASP A 585 19.52 10.71 17.65
N TYR A 586 20.71 10.27 18.08
CA TYR A 586 21.84 10.01 17.17
C TYR A 586 21.48 8.99 16.09
N MET A 587 20.90 7.84 16.45
CA MET A 587 20.51 6.82 15.48
C MET A 587 19.42 7.32 14.52
N VAL A 588 18.39 7.99 15.02
CA VAL A 588 17.29 8.55 14.20
C VAL A 588 17.83 9.53 13.16
N ARG A 589 18.74 10.42 13.54
CA ARG A 589 19.31 11.43 12.61
C ARG A 589 20.24 10.84 11.56
N ASN A 590 20.88 9.71 11.86
CA ASN A 590 21.92 9.14 11.01
C ASN A 590 21.43 7.98 10.14
N LEU A 591 20.32 7.31 10.48
CA LEU A 591 19.71 6.30 9.64
C LEU A 591 19.19 6.91 8.34
N ARG A 592 19.67 6.38 7.20
CA ARG A 592 19.24 6.80 5.86
C ARG A 592 17.93 6.12 5.44
N SER A 593 16.84 6.48 6.10
CA SER A 593 15.51 5.94 5.86
C SER A 593 14.48 7.06 5.76
N GLY A 594 13.48 6.89 4.90
CA GLY A 594 12.37 7.83 4.80
C GLY A 594 11.38 7.74 5.97
N TYR A 595 11.34 6.60 6.65
CA TYR A 595 10.52 6.35 7.83
C TYR A 595 11.35 5.66 8.93
N VAL A 596 11.31 6.17 10.17
CA VAL A 596 12.06 5.61 11.30
C VAL A 596 11.13 5.41 12.51
N TRP A 597 11.07 4.17 13.00
CA TRP A 597 10.34 3.78 14.20
C TRP A 597 11.26 3.72 15.43
N VAL A 598 10.72 4.09 16.58
CA VAL A 598 11.41 3.99 17.88
C VAL A 598 10.51 3.20 18.83
N GLN A 599 11.02 2.09 19.37
CA GLN A 599 10.30 1.12 20.20
C GLN A 599 9.10 0.40 19.55
N ASN A 600 8.95 0.48 18.23
CA ASN A 600 7.93 -0.24 17.47
C ASN A 600 8.40 -0.51 16.03
N SER A 601 7.55 -1.13 15.21
CA SER A 601 7.75 -1.27 13.77
C SER A 601 6.39 -1.37 13.04
N GLN A 602 6.40 -1.26 11.71
CA GLN A 602 5.24 -1.50 10.81
C GLN A 602 4.01 -0.58 10.99
N THR A 603 4.12 0.56 11.67
CA THR A 603 3.01 1.51 11.82
C THR A 603 3.14 2.71 10.86
N ALA A 604 2.08 3.05 10.14
CA ALA A 604 2.07 4.15 9.16
C ALA A 604 0.77 4.98 9.27
N PRO A 605 0.63 5.85 10.28
CA PRO A 605 -0.57 6.65 10.44
C PRO A 605 -0.72 7.68 9.31
N VAL A 606 -1.96 7.92 8.90
CA VAL A 606 -2.32 8.80 7.77
C VAL A 606 -1.76 10.23 7.86
N PHE A 607 -1.41 10.72 9.04
CA PHE A 607 -0.90 12.09 9.23
C PHE A 607 0.61 12.23 9.11
N LEU A 608 1.38 11.13 9.02
CA LEU A 608 2.83 11.18 8.79
C LEU A 608 3.15 10.87 7.32
N PRO A 609 4.12 11.58 6.70
CA PRO A 609 4.53 11.28 5.34
C PRO A 609 5.18 9.91 5.31
N PHE A 610 4.72 9.07 4.40
CA PHE A 610 5.29 7.77 4.13
C PHE A 610 6.03 7.82 2.80
N GLY A 611 7.21 7.23 2.74
CA GLY A 611 7.91 6.99 1.49
C GLY A 611 9.42 6.91 1.62
N GLY A 612 10.05 6.27 0.64
CA GLY A 612 11.47 5.94 0.68
C GLY A 612 12.42 7.07 0.29
N VAL A 613 13.70 6.82 0.54
CA VAL A 613 14.83 7.50 -0.10
C VAL A 613 15.70 6.46 -0.84
N LEU A 614 16.72 6.91 -1.57
CA LEU A 614 17.61 6.04 -2.35
C LEU A 614 16.82 5.19 -3.37
N HIS A 615 17.08 3.89 -3.48
CA HIS A 615 16.38 3.01 -4.43
C HIS A 615 14.99 2.57 -3.92
N SER A 616 14.57 3.00 -2.73
CA SER A 616 13.20 2.76 -2.23
C SER A 616 12.17 3.73 -2.79
N GLY A 617 12.58 4.70 -3.61
CA GLY A 617 11.68 5.55 -4.38
C GLY A 617 11.81 7.05 -4.07
N TYR A 618 10.83 7.81 -4.55
CA TYR A 618 10.78 9.27 -4.43
C TYR A 618 9.34 9.79 -4.47
N GLY A 619 9.12 10.97 -3.90
CA GLY A 619 7.79 11.46 -3.54
C GLY A 619 7.37 10.91 -2.18
N ARG A 620 6.17 11.28 -1.72
CA ARG A 620 5.59 10.81 -0.47
C ARG A 620 4.12 10.49 -0.68
N GLU A 621 3.64 9.49 0.06
CA GLU A 621 2.24 9.20 0.27
C GLU A 621 1.87 9.57 1.72
N LEU A 622 0.57 9.57 2.02
CA LEU A 622 0.02 10.00 3.30
C LEU A 622 0.34 11.47 3.65
N SER A 623 -0.22 11.95 4.76
CA SER A 623 -0.11 13.32 5.25
C SER A 623 -0.51 14.39 4.22
N ILE A 624 -0.19 15.65 4.52
CA ILE A 624 -0.32 16.74 3.56
C ILE A 624 0.61 16.57 2.35
N HIS A 625 1.77 15.91 2.52
CA HIS A 625 2.75 15.72 1.44
C HIS A 625 2.20 14.82 0.32
N GLY A 626 1.43 13.80 0.69
CA GLY A 626 0.72 12.94 -0.26
C GLY A 626 -0.27 13.74 -1.10
N LEU A 627 -1.06 14.62 -0.46
CA LEU A 627 -1.98 15.52 -1.16
C LEU A 627 -1.25 16.47 -2.13
N GLN A 628 -0.19 17.11 -1.65
CA GLN A 628 0.64 18.03 -2.46
C GLN A 628 1.21 17.36 -3.71
N SER A 629 1.48 16.05 -3.66
CA SER A 629 1.97 15.32 -4.83
C SER A 629 0.98 15.26 -6.01
N TYR A 630 -0.30 15.61 -5.79
CA TYR A 630 -1.37 15.69 -6.78
C TYR A 630 -1.81 17.12 -7.10
N LEU A 631 -1.09 18.12 -6.58
CA LEU A 631 -1.32 19.54 -6.85
C LEU A 631 -0.18 20.12 -7.70
N VAL A 632 -0.49 21.18 -8.45
CA VAL A 632 0.48 21.98 -9.21
C VAL A 632 0.26 23.44 -8.85
N GLU A 633 1.35 24.14 -8.56
CA GLU A 633 1.33 25.55 -8.23
C GLU A 633 1.29 26.43 -9.49
N LYS A 634 0.41 27.43 -9.49
CA LYS A 634 0.29 28.46 -10.52
C LYS A 634 0.52 29.83 -9.92
N SER A 635 1.56 30.51 -10.37
CA SER A 635 1.84 31.90 -10.01
C SER A 635 0.98 32.84 -10.86
N VAL A 636 0.26 33.76 -10.21
CA VAL A 636 -0.54 34.81 -10.84
C VAL A 636 0.01 36.15 -10.40
N LEU A 637 0.45 36.97 -11.36
CA LEU A 637 0.92 38.33 -11.12
C LEU A 637 -0.02 39.31 -11.84
N GLU A 638 -0.72 40.12 -11.06
CA GLU A 638 -1.67 41.12 -11.55
C GLU A 638 -1.05 42.51 -11.39
N ALA A 639 -1.02 43.30 -12.47
CA ALA A 639 -0.63 44.70 -12.38
C ALA A 639 -1.77 45.52 -11.75
N VAL A 640 -1.49 46.24 -10.67
CA VAL A 640 -2.49 47.02 -9.91
C VAL A 640 -2.41 48.52 -10.24
N GLY A 641 -1.39 48.94 -10.99
CA GLY A 641 -1.22 50.29 -11.51
C GLY A 641 0.16 50.48 -12.17
N ARG A 642 0.29 51.44 -13.10
CA ARG A 642 1.61 51.90 -13.57
C ARG A 642 2.21 52.82 -12.51
N ALA A 643 3.51 52.67 -12.24
CA ALA A 643 4.27 53.78 -11.70
C ALA A 643 4.40 54.79 -12.85
N ASP A 644 3.71 55.93 -12.74
CA ASP A 644 3.94 57.07 -13.63
C ASP A 644 5.35 57.64 -13.47
#